data_AF-A0A3Q9XW26-F1
#
_entry.id   AF-A0A3Q9XW26-F1
#
_cell.length_a   1.000
_cell.length_b   1.000
_cell.length_c   1.000
_cell.angle_alpha   90.00
_cell.angle_beta   90.00
_cell.angle_gamma   90.00
#
_symmetry.space_group_name_H-M   'P 1'
#
loop_
_entity.id
_entity.type
_entity.pdbx_description
1 polymer ?
#
loop_
_entity_poly.entity_id
_entity_poly.type
_entity_poly.pdbx_seq_one_letter_code
_entity_poly.pdbx_strand_id
1 'polypeptide(L)'
;MNNDYNSLLNFREKFATQPEENRDLSLSQKHTLEQAKISEQAKESLANRSLPLSTLEERQRTNSTRVTQLSIKTHHPEDKLLSSESTPTNDQGKHFERPTQVKKLGKLFERVQEWQPIHAVISTPESITVFPPFSEKSLSLTRVKIEERKKVKGKEKEEKESINESETFLASSREKNYLLYVSANNLLTIENFEELDKFSKDEVIKEMINQAKHLANLPISIDEPYIITTSQLLYHQAARSNLLAGNVEMGLELLAEAAQQAIPFSPENLSKIEKIIKMPVDTLNGIVLSDVGTWAIKDQAIRSYIRTYDNEKRFCWEIKLNDQACEHLQEWLKVIIPQEKLWKKSLTSLIDLSPQLEERGYRYEKQINGKFVPTEAYELPGAPTMIIDFKNLGQIIIPHSHKIKTLADQIEVNIEVNIDLKGDTLPHEIVKKVHMLLSIVGCPPALVPSRNIDKERLVFNQLFNAFFPDDAKILNKQPGYFNLSLDALKTAIIKQKPEMDPYIKEYIDNKKYCWVETLPGKKVLSFNMSDKMRHEGALGLMLGLTGPHPERTLSLILKEGLLSSQLRYSAGNFIQGSSVPQDYQSGGAESVFTRLVTKKMLNYKVEEFAKAGHIQLLIDLKAVNPANSYGHRHDAFGSRTARRVSLKDLTFNMESSTLDDHPGRSNEVMIRDYIAPHFIKKIVAQTEEVKENIINRLIHDNIVEKKENEWHIKGLIEQSNRNIDDFIIINDSFNMEMWK
;
A
#
# COMPACT_ATOMS: atom_id res chain seq x y z
N MET A 1 40.41 10.92 14.58
CA MET A 1 39.42 11.96 14.94
C MET A 1 39.02 11.80 16.42
N ASN A 2 39.95 12.02 17.38
CA ASN A 2 39.71 11.74 18.81
C ASN A 2 40.02 12.92 19.76
N ASN A 3 40.09 14.16 19.26
CA ASN A 3 40.48 15.33 20.09
C ASN A 3 39.35 16.31 20.43
N ASP A 4 38.10 16.08 20.01
CA ASP A 4 37.02 17.07 20.20
C ASP A 4 36.17 16.94 21.48
N TYR A 5 36.32 15.86 22.25
CA TYR A 5 35.52 15.70 23.48
C TYR A 5 35.99 16.62 24.62
N ASN A 6 37.31 16.80 24.75
CA ASN A 6 37.89 17.68 25.78
C ASN A 6 37.74 19.17 25.44
N SER A 7 37.60 19.54 24.17
CA SER A 7 37.32 20.92 23.77
C SER A 7 35.88 21.33 24.16
N LEU A 8 34.93 20.41 24.05
CA LEU A 8 33.53 20.57 24.44
C LEU A 8 33.33 20.67 25.96
N LEU A 9 34.09 19.90 26.75
CA LEU A 9 34.08 19.98 28.21
C LEU A 9 34.66 21.31 28.72
N ASN A 10 35.82 21.72 28.19
CA ASN A 10 36.44 23.00 28.53
C ASN A 10 35.58 24.21 28.12
N PHE A 11 34.80 24.09 27.04
CA PHE A 11 33.85 25.12 26.62
C PHE A 11 32.72 25.29 27.64
N ARG A 12 32.15 24.20 28.17
CA ARG A 12 31.07 24.25 29.17
C ARG A 12 31.53 24.86 30.49
N GLU A 13 32.75 24.57 30.94
CA GLU A 13 33.32 25.15 32.16
C GLU A 13 33.61 26.66 32.00
N LYS A 14 34.13 27.08 30.83
CA LYS A 14 34.26 28.51 30.50
C LYS A 14 32.91 29.23 30.39
N PHE A 15 31.86 28.55 29.94
CA PHE A 15 30.52 29.13 29.82
C PHE A 15 29.86 29.35 31.19
N ALA A 16 30.09 28.44 32.14
CA ALA A 16 29.57 28.53 33.51
C ALA A 16 30.19 29.69 34.33
N THR A 17 31.29 30.29 33.87
CA THR A 17 32.01 31.35 34.59
C THR A 17 31.77 32.76 34.01
N GLN A 18 30.97 32.91 32.95
CA GLN A 18 30.66 34.24 32.40
C GLN A 18 29.55 34.98 33.18
N PRO A 19 29.64 36.32 33.31
CA PRO A 19 28.61 37.16 33.93
C PRO A 19 27.24 37.01 33.25
N GLU A 20 26.16 37.08 34.04
CA GLU A 20 24.77 36.84 33.58
C GLU A 20 24.35 37.68 32.38
N GLU A 21 24.83 38.92 32.27
CA GLU A 21 24.51 39.84 31.15
C GLU A 21 24.98 39.31 29.77
N ASN A 22 25.90 38.34 29.71
CA ASN A 22 26.34 37.69 28.47
C ASN A 22 25.62 36.36 28.16
N ARG A 23 24.77 35.86 29.06
CA ARG A 23 24.00 34.61 28.90
C ARG A 23 22.67 34.81 28.15
N ASP A 24 22.13 36.03 28.14
CA ASP A 24 20.79 36.34 27.61
C ASP A 24 20.70 36.51 26.08
N LEU A 25 21.67 36.01 25.32
CA LEU A 25 21.57 35.90 23.87
C LEU A 25 21.28 34.44 23.51
N SER A 26 20.12 34.19 22.87
CA SER A 26 19.69 32.84 22.50
C SER A 26 20.78 32.11 21.69
N LEU A 27 21.00 30.83 22.00
CA LEU A 27 21.97 29.96 21.30
C LEU A 27 21.81 30.01 19.77
N SER A 28 20.59 30.19 19.29
CA SER A 28 20.23 30.37 17.88
C SER A 28 20.84 31.64 17.25
N GLN A 29 20.75 32.77 17.94
CA GLN A 29 21.28 34.04 17.44
C GLN A 29 22.81 34.06 17.38
N LYS A 30 23.48 33.45 18.37
CA LYS A 30 24.95 33.34 18.39
C LYS A 30 25.48 32.38 17.30
N HIS A 31 24.81 31.25 17.08
CA HIS A 31 25.17 30.30 16.02
C HIS A 31 25.01 30.92 14.62
N THR A 32 23.97 31.73 14.42
CA THR A 32 23.74 32.46 13.16
C THR A 32 24.82 33.53 12.93
N LEU A 33 25.25 34.23 13.98
CA LEU A 33 26.31 35.25 13.89
C LEU A 33 27.70 34.63 13.61
N GLU A 34 27.99 33.47 14.20
CA GLU A 34 29.24 32.73 13.93
C GLU A 34 29.26 32.10 12.53
N GLN A 35 28.14 31.53 12.07
CA GLN A 35 28.05 31.03 10.68
C GLN A 35 28.19 32.14 9.64
N ALA A 36 27.68 33.34 9.92
CA ALA A 36 27.89 34.50 9.06
C ALA A 36 29.38 34.90 8.98
N LYS A 37 30.11 34.89 10.11
CA LYS A 37 31.55 35.17 10.15
C LYS A 37 32.39 34.11 9.43
N ILE A 38 32.06 32.84 9.62
CA ILE A 38 32.73 31.72 8.93
C ILE A 38 32.46 31.80 7.42
N SER A 39 31.25 32.17 7.01
CA SER A 39 30.90 32.36 5.60
C SER A 39 31.63 33.56 4.98
N GLU A 40 31.85 34.66 5.70
CA GLU A 40 32.66 35.78 5.20
C GLU A 40 34.13 35.42 5.07
N GLN A 41 34.72 34.75 6.08
CA GLN A 41 36.11 34.28 6.00
C GLN A 41 36.32 33.25 4.87
N ALA A 42 35.33 32.39 4.62
CA ALA A 42 35.37 31.46 3.50
C ALA A 42 35.32 32.20 2.14
N LYS A 43 34.50 33.25 2.00
CA LYS A 43 34.45 34.09 0.80
C LYS A 43 35.76 34.85 0.57
N GLU A 44 36.36 35.37 1.64
CA GLU A 44 37.66 36.07 1.59
C GLU A 44 38.81 35.10 1.23
N SER A 45 38.74 33.85 1.70
CA SER A 45 39.71 32.80 1.33
C SER A 45 39.58 32.31 -0.11
N LEU A 46 38.36 32.34 -0.67
CA LEU A 46 38.07 31.97 -2.06
C LEU A 46 38.44 33.08 -3.04
N ALA A 47 38.30 34.34 -2.65
CA ALA A 47 38.72 35.50 -3.46
C ALA A 47 40.26 35.57 -3.64
N ASN A 48 41.03 35.00 -2.72
CA ASN A 48 42.51 35.06 -2.74
C ASN A 48 43.20 33.87 -3.43
N ARG A 49 42.46 32.99 -4.13
CA ARG A 49 43.04 31.89 -4.92
C ARG A 49 42.88 32.12 -6.41
N SER A 50 43.81 32.87 -6.99
CA SER A 50 44.00 32.99 -8.44
C SER A 50 45.22 32.17 -8.89
N LEU A 51 45.02 31.06 -9.63
CA LEU A 51 46.01 30.38 -10.49
C LEU A 51 45.28 29.60 -11.61
N PRO A 52 45.93 29.33 -12.76
CA PRO A 52 45.43 29.77 -14.05
C PRO A 52 44.87 28.65 -14.94
N LEU A 53 44.03 29.07 -15.90
CA LEU A 53 43.50 28.26 -16.99
C LEU A 53 44.61 27.75 -17.92
N SER A 54 44.67 26.43 -18.13
CA SER A 54 45.04 25.85 -19.43
C SER A 54 44.54 24.41 -19.59
N THR A 55 44.04 24.13 -20.80
CA THR A 55 43.76 22.83 -21.43
C THR A 55 42.48 22.07 -21.05
N LEU A 56 41.42 22.39 -21.80
CA LEU A 56 40.14 21.69 -21.83
C LEU A 56 39.81 21.36 -23.30
N GLU A 57 40.69 20.61 -23.98
CA GLU A 57 40.49 20.22 -25.40
C GLU A 57 40.90 18.77 -25.75
N GLU A 58 41.21 17.89 -24.79
CA GLU A 58 41.72 16.55 -25.10
C GLU A 58 40.88 15.35 -24.61
N ARG A 59 39.59 15.55 -24.29
CA ARG A 59 38.70 14.45 -23.83
C ARG A 59 37.37 14.30 -24.55
N GLN A 60 37.32 14.70 -25.82
CA GLN A 60 36.24 14.28 -26.72
C GLN A 60 36.81 13.71 -28.01
N ARG A 61 37.14 12.42 -27.99
CA ARG A 61 37.07 11.48 -29.15
C ARG A 61 37.53 10.09 -28.70
N THR A 62 36.78 9.07 -29.15
CA THR A 62 37.02 7.61 -29.05
C THR A 62 36.72 6.97 -27.68
N ASN A 63 36.06 5.82 -27.53
CA ASN A 63 35.44 4.91 -28.48
C ASN A 63 34.38 4.02 -27.79
N SER A 64 33.32 3.72 -28.55
CA SER A 64 32.36 2.65 -28.34
C SER A 64 33.06 1.28 -28.47
N THR A 65 32.93 0.38 -27.49
CA THR A 65 32.78 -1.07 -27.75
C THR A 65 32.26 -1.85 -26.52
N ARG A 66 31.42 -2.85 -26.83
CA ARG A 66 30.84 -3.92 -25.99
C ARG A 66 31.68 -4.39 -24.79
N VAL A 67 30.99 -4.60 -23.65
CA VAL A 67 31.49 -5.43 -22.54
C VAL A 67 30.81 -6.80 -22.58
N THR A 68 31.60 -7.82 -22.88
CA THR A 68 31.32 -9.24 -22.70
C THR A 68 31.74 -9.64 -21.29
N GLN A 69 30.89 -10.35 -20.55
CA GLN A 69 31.23 -10.94 -19.25
C GLN A 69 32.22 -12.08 -19.43
N LEU A 70 33.35 -12.02 -18.72
CA LEU A 70 34.22 -13.18 -18.49
C LEU A 70 34.62 -13.24 -17.01
N SER A 71 34.36 -14.41 -16.45
CA SER A 71 34.64 -14.89 -15.10
C SER A 71 36.15 -14.95 -14.81
N ILE A 72 36.58 -14.42 -13.66
CA ILE A 72 37.92 -14.63 -13.11
C ILE A 72 37.86 -15.79 -12.12
N LYS A 73 38.54 -16.89 -12.46
CA LYS A 73 38.95 -17.97 -11.56
C LYS A 73 40.19 -17.53 -10.78
N THR A 74 40.20 -17.72 -9.48
CA THR A 74 41.38 -17.56 -8.62
C THR A 74 42.27 -18.80 -8.67
N HIS A 75 43.56 -18.58 -8.86
CA HIS A 75 44.64 -19.57 -8.73
C HIS A 75 45.05 -19.71 -7.26
N HIS A 76 45.25 -20.96 -6.82
CA HIS A 76 46.14 -21.30 -5.70
C HIS A 76 47.30 -22.15 -6.25
N PRO A 77 48.53 -22.00 -5.73
CA PRO A 77 49.70 -22.70 -6.24
C PRO A 77 49.86 -24.08 -5.59
N GLU A 78 50.44 -24.98 -6.37
CA GLU A 78 50.90 -26.31 -5.99
C GLU A 78 52.16 -26.24 -5.13
N ASP A 79 52.30 -27.16 -4.18
CA ASP A 79 53.61 -27.68 -3.76
C ASP A 79 53.52 -29.16 -3.37
N LYS A 80 54.65 -29.83 -3.59
CA LYS A 80 54.84 -31.28 -3.80
C LYS A 80 54.95 -32.14 -2.53
N LEU A 81 54.45 -33.38 -2.67
CA LEU A 81 54.93 -34.70 -2.19
C LEU A 81 55.85 -34.79 -0.96
N LEU A 82 55.47 -35.65 0.00
CA LEU A 82 56.30 -36.79 0.48
C LEU A 82 55.46 -37.80 1.31
N SER A 83 55.89 -39.06 1.19
CA SER A 83 55.34 -40.34 1.65
C SER A 83 55.55 -40.65 3.14
N SER A 84 54.67 -41.44 3.77
CA SER A 84 54.97 -42.79 4.33
C SER A 84 53.90 -43.31 5.32
N GLU A 85 53.52 -44.58 5.11
CA GLU A 85 53.16 -45.66 6.04
C GLU A 85 52.52 -45.39 7.42
N SER A 86 51.34 -45.98 7.65
CA SER A 86 51.15 -47.12 8.59
C SER A 86 49.68 -47.59 8.66
N THR A 87 49.50 -48.91 8.71
CA THR A 87 48.28 -49.67 9.05
C THR A 87 48.52 -50.38 10.39
N PRO A 88 47.59 -51.17 10.99
CA PRO A 88 46.12 -51.14 11.02
C PRO A 88 45.56 -51.38 12.45
N THR A 89 44.22 -51.44 12.59
CA THR A 89 43.35 -52.24 13.52
C THR A 89 42.05 -51.46 13.74
N ASN A 90 40.83 -52.00 13.87
CA ASN A 90 40.35 -53.37 13.98
C ASN A 90 38.88 -53.41 13.53
N ASP A 91 38.46 -54.56 13.02
CA ASP A 91 37.09 -54.97 12.77
C ASP A 91 36.19 -54.88 14.01
N GLN A 92 34.92 -54.51 13.81
CA GLN A 92 33.78 -55.35 14.18
C GLN A 92 32.47 -54.79 13.60
N GLY A 93 31.89 -55.55 12.69
CA GLY A 93 30.59 -55.26 12.10
C GLY A 93 29.41 -55.54 13.02
N LYS A 94 28.25 -55.01 12.63
CA LYS A 94 26.96 -55.71 12.76
C LYS A 94 25.96 -55.13 11.77
N HIS A 95 25.43 -56.05 10.97
CA HIS A 95 24.36 -55.92 10.00
C HIS A 95 23.11 -55.25 10.59
N PHE A 96 22.50 -54.35 9.81
CA PHE A 96 21.06 -54.15 9.80
C PHE A 96 20.57 -54.08 8.36
N GLU A 97 19.84 -55.11 7.96
CA GLU A 97 19.11 -55.18 6.70
C GLU A 97 17.98 -54.13 6.68
N ARG A 98 17.88 -53.36 5.59
CA ARG A 98 16.72 -52.51 5.30
C ARG A 98 15.80 -53.23 4.31
N PRO A 99 14.48 -53.28 4.52
CA PRO A 99 13.56 -53.86 3.55
C PRO A 99 13.43 -52.97 2.31
N THR A 100 13.49 -53.63 1.17
CA THR A 100 13.43 -53.08 -0.19
C THR A 100 11.97 -52.91 -0.63
N GLN A 101 11.42 -51.69 -0.63
CA GLN A 101 10.22 -51.37 -1.44
C GLN A 101 10.18 -49.88 -1.84
N VAL A 102 11.01 -49.45 -2.79
CA VAL A 102 10.72 -48.28 -3.65
C VAL A 102 11.29 -48.53 -5.04
N LYS A 103 10.51 -49.19 -5.91
CA LYS A 103 10.73 -49.22 -7.36
C LYS A 103 9.41 -48.94 -8.05
N LYS A 104 9.06 -47.64 -8.14
CA LYS A 104 8.16 -47.03 -9.13
C LYS A 104 8.00 -45.56 -8.76
N LEU A 105 8.93 -44.71 -9.23
CA LEU A 105 8.77 -43.26 -9.48
C LEU A 105 10.13 -42.63 -9.84
N GLY A 106 10.82 -43.25 -10.80
CA GLY A 106 12.08 -42.72 -11.33
C GLY A 106 12.06 -42.83 -12.85
N LYS A 107 11.27 -41.96 -13.50
CA LYS A 107 11.27 -41.71 -14.95
C LYS A 107 10.36 -40.54 -15.37
N LEU A 108 10.39 -39.40 -14.66
CA LEU A 108 9.60 -38.24 -15.07
C LEU A 108 10.26 -36.86 -14.88
N PHE A 109 11.60 -36.79 -14.86
CA PHE A 109 12.30 -35.50 -14.84
C PHE A 109 13.58 -35.53 -15.68
N GLU A 110 13.41 -35.73 -16.98
CA GLU A 110 14.35 -35.26 -18.00
C GLU A 110 13.55 -34.88 -19.25
N ARG A 111 13.25 -33.57 -19.38
CA ARG A 111 13.09 -32.80 -20.63
C ARG A 111 12.45 -31.45 -20.30
N VAL A 112 13.30 -30.49 -19.98
CA VAL A 112 13.01 -29.06 -20.18
C VAL A 112 14.09 -28.57 -21.13
N GLN A 113 13.70 -28.24 -22.36
CA GLN A 113 14.14 -27.06 -23.12
C GLN A 113 13.50 -27.06 -24.50
N GLU A 114 13.27 -25.85 -25.02
CA GLU A 114 12.74 -25.48 -26.34
C GLU A 114 11.22 -25.27 -26.45
N TRP A 115 10.77 -24.06 -26.12
CA TRP A 115 9.57 -23.47 -26.72
C TRP A 115 9.92 -22.09 -27.31
N GLN A 116 9.98 -22.05 -28.64
CA GLN A 116 9.92 -20.86 -29.49
C GLN A 116 8.44 -20.51 -29.77
N PRO A 117 8.11 -19.25 -30.09
CA PRO A 117 6.73 -18.78 -30.15
C PRO A 117 6.03 -19.21 -31.46
N ILE A 118 4.82 -19.76 -31.35
CA ILE A 118 3.97 -20.07 -32.51
C ILE A 118 3.00 -18.90 -32.74
N HIS A 119 3.06 -18.37 -33.97
CA HIS A 119 2.08 -17.47 -34.57
C HIS A 119 0.69 -18.11 -34.60
N ALA A 120 -0.33 -17.41 -34.10
CA ALA A 120 -1.71 -17.83 -34.24
C ALA A 120 -2.28 -17.42 -35.61
N VAL A 121 -2.61 -18.45 -36.40
CA VAL A 121 -3.38 -18.38 -37.64
C VAL A 121 -4.87 -18.43 -37.30
N ILE A 122 -5.64 -17.60 -38.00
CA ILE A 122 -7.10 -17.47 -37.95
C ILE A 122 -7.76 -18.79 -38.35
N SER A 123 -8.72 -19.27 -37.55
CA SER A 123 -9.75 -20.22 -38.01
C SER A 123 -11.09 -19.89 -37.36
N THR A 124 -12.13 -19.91 -38.20
CA THR A 124 -13.52 -19.50 -37.98
C THR A 124 -14.36 -20.58 -37.28
N PRO A 125 -15.55 -20.24 -36.74
CA PRO A 125 -16.28 -21.08 -35.77
C PRO A 125 -17.38 -21.95 -36.41
N GLU A 126 -17.60 -23.14 -35.87
CA GLU A 126 -18.84 -23.90 -36.07
C GLU A 126 -19.52 -24.26 -34.75
N SER A 127 -20.76 -23.76 -34.62
CA SER A 127 -21.87 -24.22 -33.79
C SER A 127 -21.74 -24.19 -32.25
N ILE A 128 -22.34 -23.15 -31.64
CA ILE A 128 -22.88 -23.23 -30.28
C ILE A 128 -24.40 -23.04 -30.36
N THR A 129 -25.12 -24.01 -29.81
CA THR A 129 -26.59 -24.03 -29.67
C THR A 129 -27.04 -22.93 -28.70
N VAL A 130 -27.87 -22.01 -29.19
CA VAL A 130 -28.47 -20.91 -28.41
C VAL A 130 -29.78 -21.39 -27.77
N PHE A 131 -29.90 -21.28 -26.44
CA PHE A 131 -31.19 -21.36 -25.74
C PHE A 131 -31.91 -20.00 -25.84
N PRO A 132 -33.25 -19.96 -25.98
CA PRO A 132 -33.98 -18.70 -26.16
C PRO A 132 -34.07 -17.89 -24.85
N PRO A 133 -34.12 -16.55 -24.91
CA PRO A 133 -34.32 -15.71 -23.74
C PRO A 133 -35.77 -15.77 -23.24
N PHE A 134 -35.90 -15.58 -21.93
CA PHE A 134 -37.14 -15.55 -21.16
C PHE A 134 -38.16 -14.55 -21.72
N SER A 135 -39.43 -14.98 -21.85
CA SER A 135 -40.57 -14.18 -22.32
C SER A 135 -41.06 -13.16 -21.28
N GLU A 136 -41.60 -12.02 -21.74
CA GLU A 136 -42.24 -10.89 -21.03
C GLU A 136 -43.33 -11.20 -19.98
N LYS A 137 -43.61 -12.47 -19.68
CA LYS A 137 -44.70 -12.89 -18.78
C LYS A 137 -44.46 -12.65 -17.28
N SER A 138 -43.26 -12.25 -16.85
CA SER A 138 -42.95 -12.00 -15.43
C SER A 138 -43.38 -10.62 -14.93
N LEU A 139 -43.58 -9.64 -15.83
CA LEU A 139 -43.95 -8.26 -15.47
C LEU A 139 -45.46 -8.05 -15.27
N SER A 140 -46.31 -8.94 -15.80
CA SER A 140 -47.78 -8.81 -15.68
C SER A 140 -48.35 -9.31 -14.35
N LEU A 141 -47.61 -10.13 -13.60
CA LEU A 141 -48.06 -10.70 -12.31
C LEU A 141 -48.01 -9.70 -11.15
N THR A 142 -47.18 -8.65 -11.26
CA THR A 142 -47.02 -7.63 -10.21
C THR A 142 -48.13 -6.58 -10.24
N ARG A 143 -48.72 -6.31 -11.42
CA ARG A 143 -49.84 -5.35 -11.56
C ARG A 143 -51.18 -5.90 -11.06
N VAL A 144 -51.46 -7.19 -11.26
CA VAL A 144 -52.74 -7.80 -10.87
C VAL A 144 -52.92 -7.89 -9.35
N LYS A 145 -51.82 -8.08 -8.59
CA LYS A 145 -51.89 -8.16 -7.11
C LYS A 145 -52.12 -6.80 -6.42
N ILE A 146 -51.90 -5.69 -7.11
CA ILE A 146 -52.07 -4.34 -6.55
C ILE A 146 -53.51 -3.84 -6.74
N GLU A 147 -54.19 -4.23 -7.82
CA GLU A 147 -55.59 -3.85 -8.04
C GLU A 147 -56.58 -4.62 -7.15
N GLU A 148 -56.27 -5.85 -6.75
CA GLU A 148 -57.12 -6.61 -5.82
C GLU A 148 -57.10 -6.09 -4.38
N ARG A 149 -56.06 -5.33 -3.98
CA ARG A 149 -55.97 -4.74 -2.63
C ARG A 149 -56.73 -3.42 -2.46
N LYS A 150 -57.20 -2.79 -3.54
CA LYS A 150 -57.94 -1.50 -3.47
C LYS A 150 -59.45 -1.64 -3.22
N LYS A 151 -59.96 -2.87 -3.01
CA LYS A 151 -61.40 -3.13 -2.76
C LYS A 151 -61.73 -3.59 -1.34
N VAL A 152 -61.10 -3.07 -0.28
CA VAL A 152 -61.64 -3.25 1.08
C VAL A 152 -61.38 -2.02 1.97
N LYS A 153 -62.50 -1.46 2.45
CA LYS A 153 -62.71 -0.57 3.60
C LYS A 153 -62.24 0.89 3.51
N GLY A 154 -63.24 1.76 3.62
CA GLY A 154 -63.10 3.20 3.70
C GLY A 154 -63.05 3.75 5.13
N LYS A 155 -62.91 5.08 5.14
CA LYS A 155 -62.92 6.05 6.24
C LYS A 155 -61.67 6.10 7.13
N GLU A 156 -60.63 6.70 6.55
CA GLU A 156 -59.70 7.65 7.19
C GLU A 156 -58.93 8.31 6.04
N LYS A 157 -59.55 9.33 5.44
CA LYS A 157 -59.18 9.89 4.15
C LYS A 157 -59.02 11.39 4.32
N GLU A 158 -57.77 11.83 4.46
CA GLU A 158 -57.25 13.11 3.96
C GLU A 158 -55.82 13.39 4.48
N GLU A 159 -55.40 12.82 5.62
CA GLU A 159 -54.01 12.99 6.12
C GLU A 159 -53.07 11.82 5.77
N LYS A 160 -53.61 10.62 5.55
CA LYS A 160 -52.83 9.44 5.09
C LYS A 160 -52.62 9.39 3.57
N GLU A 161 -53.39 10.15 2.79
CA GLU A 161 -53.25 10.17 1.32
C GLU A 161 -52.07 11.04 0.87
N SER A 162 -51.74 12.14 1.56
CA SER A 162 -50.55 12.93 1.23
C SER A 162 -49.23 12.22 1.60
N ILE A 163 -49.22 11.47 2.70
CA ILE A 163 -48.06 10.66 3.12
C ILE A 163 -47.90 9.44 2.18
N ASN A 164 -48.98 8.74 1.82
CA ASN A 164 -48.90 7.66 0.83
C ASN A 164 -48.54 8.18 -0.56
N GLU A 165 -49.06 9.31 -1.02
CA GLU A 165 -48.70 9.86 -2.34
C GLU A 165 -47.24 10.29 -2.40
N SER A 166 -46.70 10.87 -1.33
CA SER A 166 -45.27 11.20 -1.25
C SER A 166 -44.37 9.96 -1.19
N GLU A 167 -44.74 8.92 -0.42
CA GLU A 167 -44.02 7.64 -0.38
C GLU A 167 -44.12 6.86 -1.70
N THR A 168 -45.27 6.88 -2.37
CA THR A 168 -45.47 6.23 -3.67
C THR A 168 -44.76 6.97 -4.80
N PHE A 169 -44.73 8.32 -4.75
CA PHE A 169 -43.95 9.14 -5.66
C PHE A 169 -42.45 8.89 -5.48
N LEU A 170 -41.96 8.86 -4.23
CA LEU A 170 -40.58 8.51 -3.89
C LEU A 170 -40.21 7.08 -4.35
N ALA A 171 -41.11 6.11 -4.18
CA ALA A 171 -40.89 4.74 -4.65
C ALA A 171 -40.84 4.65 -6.19
N SER A 172 -41.72 5.35 -6.91
CA SER A 172 -41.72 5.38 -8.37
C SER A 172 -40.49 6.12 -8.94
N SER A 173 -40.04 7.17 -8.25
CA SER A 173 -38.83 7.92 -8.59
C SER A 173 -37.59 7.04 -8.40
N ARG A 174 -37.51 6.31 -7.27
CA ARG A 174 -36.46 5.32 -6.99
C ARG A 174 -36.40 4.21 -8.04
N GLU A 175 -37.55 3.66 -8.44
CA GLU A 175 -37.62 2.61 -9.45
C GLU A 175 -37.20 3.12 -10.84
N LYS A 176 -37.61 4.34 -11.22
CA LYS A 176 -37.19 4.99 -12.46
C LYS A 176 -35.69 5.31 -12.47
N ASN A 177 -35.16 5.83 -11.37
CA ASN A 177 -33.72 6.09 -11.19
C ASN A 177 -32.91 4.79 -11.23
N TYR A 178 -33.44 3.72 -10.64
CA TYR A 178 -32.82 2.39 -10.70
C TYR A 178 -32.81 1.83 -12.13
N LEU A 179 -33.89 1.97 -12.89
CA LEU A 179 -33.94 1.53 -14.30
C LEU A 179 -32.98 2.33 -15.19
N LEU A 180 -32.86 3.65 -14.97
CA LEU A 180 -31.86 4.50 -15.62
C LEU A 180 -30.43 4.08 -15.25
N TYR A 181 -30.19 3.78 -13.97
CA TYR A 181 -28.92 3.24 -13.48
C TYR A 181 -28.59 1.88 -14.09
N VAL A 182 -29.57 1.00 -14.24
CA VAL A 182 -29.41 -0.31 -14.91
C VAL A 182 -29.13 -0.10 -16.40
N SER A 183 -29.83 0.80 -17.07
CA SER A 183 -29.58 1.15 -18.48
C SER A 183 -28.19 1.74 -18.70
N ALA A 184 -27.77 2.66 -17.83
CA ALA A 184 -26.43 3.20 -17.85
C ALA A 184 -25.38 2.12 -17.55
N ASN A 185 -25.57 1.28 -16.52
CA ASN A 185 -24.66 0.15 -16.28
C ASN A 185 -24.62 -0.85 -17.41
N ASN A 186 -25.74 -1.09 -18.09
CA ASN A 186 -25.75 -1.93 -19.27
C ASN A 186 -24.85 -1.28 -20.33
N LEU A 187 -24.99 0.02 -20.61
CA LEU A 187 -24.08 0.78 -21.49
C LEU A 187 -22.60 0.75 -21.02
N LEU A 188 -22.35 0.80 -19.71
CA LEU A 188 -21.02 0.72 -19.09
C LEU A 188 -20.41 -0.69 -19.16
N THR A 189 -21.22 -1.73 -19.36
CA THR A 189 -20.81 -3.16 -19.36
C THR A 189 -20.91 -3.81 -20.74
N ILE A 190 -21.25 -3.06 -21.79
CA ILE A 190 -21.25 -3.56 -23.17
C ILE A 190 -19.81 -3.76 -23.65
N GLU A 191 -19.20 -4.87 -23.26
CA GLU A 191 -18.02 -5.44 -23.95
C GLU A 191 -18.44 -6.31 -25.15
N ASN A 192 -19.74 -6.63 -25.29
CA ASN A 192 -20.26 -7.39 -26.43
C ASN A 192 -20.60 -6.46 -27.60
N PHE A 193 -19.66 -6.36 -28.55
CA PHE A 193 -19.76 -5.60 -29.80
C PHE A 193 -20.93 -6.00 -30.72
N GLU A 194 -21.59 -7.15 -30.51
CA GLU A 194 -22.56 -7.72 -31.46
C GLU A 194 -23.89 -6.95 -31.58
N GLU A 195 -24.34 -6.22 -30.54
CA GLU A 195 -25.52 -5.34 -30.65
C GLU A 195 -25.16 -3.89 -31.06
N LEU A 196 -23.89 -3.51 -30.91
CA LEU A 196 -23.38 -2.17 -31.22
C LEU A 196 -23.10 -1.95 -32.70
N ASP A 197 -22.97 -3.00 -33.51
CA ASP A 197 -22.82 -2.90 -34.98
C ASP A 197 -24.01 -2.18 -35.66
N LYS A 198 -25.12 -1.94 -34.93
CA LYS A 198 -26.29 -1.20 -35.40
C LYS A 198 -26.24 0.31 -35.15
N PHE A 199 -25.34 0.80 -34.30
CA PHE A 199 -25.23 2.22 -33.96
C PHE A 199 -23.84 2.74 -34.32
N SER A 200 -23.77 3.94 -34.89
CA SER A 200 -22.47 4.58 -35.09
C SER A 200 -21.83 4.94 -33.74
N LYS A 201 -20.50 4.90 -33.67
CA LYS A 201 -19.73 5.30 -32.48
C LYS A 201 -20.14 6.68 -31.95
N ASP A 202 -20.47 7.60 -32.87
CA ASP A 202 -20.90 8.96 -32.54
C ASP A 202 -22.29 9.00 -31.91
N GLU A 203 -23.23 8.13 -32.30
CA GLU A 203 -24.55 8.02 -31.68
C GLU A 203 -24.45 7.51 -30.25
N VAL A 204 -23.58 6.51 -30.01
CA VAL A 204 -23.33 5.97 -28.67
C VAL A 204 -22.73 7.05 -27.75
N ILE A 205 -21.72 7.79 -28.24
CA ILE A 205 -21.11 8.89 -27.51
C ILE A 205 -22.14 9.98 -27.19
N LYS A 206 -22.98 10.38 -28.16
CA LYS A 206 -24.05 11.37 -27.95
C LYS A 206 -25.05 10.89 -26.91
N GLU A 207 -25.45 9.62 -26.96
CA GLU A 207 -26.39 9.06 -26.00
C GLU A 207 -25.79 9.01 -24.59
N MET A 208 -24.52 8.62 -24.45
CA MET A 208 -23.81 8.67 -23.16
C MET A 208 -23.77 10.10 -22.59
N ILE A 209 -23.48 11.10 -23.43
CA ILE A 209 -23.48 12.51 -23.01
C ILE A 209 -24.88 12.97 -22.61
N ASN A 210 -25.91 12.62 -23.39
CA ASN A 210 -27.29 12.97 -23.09
C ASN A 210 -27.77 12.35 -21.77
N GLN A 211 -27.44 11.07 -21.54
CA GLN A 211 -27.74 10.38 -20.30
C GLN A 211 -26.98 10.99 -19.12
N ALA A 212 -25.69 11.31 -19.29
CA ALA A 212 -24.91 11.96 -18.25
C ALA A 212 -25.50 13.32 -17.88
N LYS A 213 -25.85 14.16 -18.87
CA LYS A 213 -26.55 15.43 -18.67
C LYS A 213 -27.91 15.25 -18.00
N HIS A 214 -28.67 14.21 -18.37
CA HIS A 214 -29.95 13.93 -17.74
C HIS A 214 -29.78 13.57 -16.27
N LEU A 215 -28.87 12.63 -15.96
CA LEU A 215 -28.58 12.19 -14.60
C LEU A 215 -28.03 13.32 -13.72
N ALA A 216 -27.18 14.19 -14.26
CA ALA A 216 -26.62 15.34 -13.54
C ALA A 216 -27.69 16.38 -13.13
N ASN A 217 -28.81 16.43 -13.86
CA ASN A 217 -29.90 17.38 -13.61
C ASN A 217 -31.03 16.80 -12.72
N LEU A 218 -30.94 15.53 -12.33
CA LEU A 218 -31.93 14.95 -11.41
C LEU A 218 -31.79 15.56 -10.01
N PRO A 219 -32.88 15.84 -9.28
CA PRO A 219 -32.82 16.24 -7.88
C PRO A 219 -32.27 15.06 -7.06
N ILE A 220 -30.97 15.08 -6.79
CA ILE A 220 -30.31 13.99 -6.08
C ILE A 220 -30.59 14.13 -4.58
N SER A 221 -31.29 13.13 -4.02
CA SER A 221 -31.31 12.98 -2.56
C SER A 221 -29.95 12.44 -2.10
N ILE A 222 -29.52 12.84 -0.90
CA ILE A 222 -28.26 12.38 -0.27
C ILE A 222 -28.18 10.83 -0.22
N ASP A 223 -29.32 10.14 -0.28
CA ASP A 223 -29.43 8.68 -0.23
C ASP A 223 -29.14 7.97 -1.57
N GLU A 224 -28.90 8.70 -2.67
CA GLU A 224 -28.64 8.10 -4.00
C GLU A 224 -27.29 8.52 -4.63
N PRO A 225 -26.14 8.34 -3.92
CA PRO A 225 -24.81 8.73 -4.42
C PRO A 225 -24.39 8.03 -5.73
N TYR A 226 -25.08 6.94 -6.10
CA TYR A 226 -24.81 6.18 -7.31
C TYR A 226 -25.24 6.89 -8.60
N ILE A 227 -26.22 7.81 -8.56
CA ILE A 227 -26.68 8.55 -9.75
C ILE A 227 -25.57 9.49 -10.25
N ILE A 228 -24.97 10.26 -9.34
CA ILE A 228 -23.87 11.18 -9.64
C ILE A 228 -22.64 10.39 -10.09
N THR A 229 -22.33 9.30 -9.41
CA THR A 229 -21.25 8.39 -9.81
C THR A 229 -21.45 7.88 -11.23
N THR A 230 -22.69 7.55 -11.60
CA THR A 230 -23.03 7.04 -12.93
C THR A 230 -22.92 8.15 -13.98
N SER A 231 -23.41 9.36 -13.70
CA SER A 231 -23.22 10.53 -14.55
C SER A 231 -21.74 10.78 -14.83
N GLN A 232 -20.92 10.84 -13.79
CA GLN A 232 -19.48 11.08 -13.93
C GLN A 232 -18.79 9.96 -14.68
N LEU A 233 -19.12 8.70 -14.39
CA LEU A 233 -18.55 7.58 -15.12
C LEU A 233 -18.91 7.65 -16.61
N LEU A 234 -20.14 8.05 -16.96
CA LEU A 234 -20.53 8.29 -18.35
C LEU A 234 -19.74 9.44 -18.98
N TYR A 235 -19.54 10.55 -18.26
CA TYR A 235 -18.70 11.65 -18.72
C TYR A 235 -17.25 11.20 -18.97
N HIS A 236 -16.66 10.46 -18.04
CA HIS A 236 -15.31 9.91 -18.16
C HIS A 236 -15.18 8.94 -19.32
N GLN A 237 -16.17 8.08 -19.54
CA GLN A 237 -16.16 7.15 -20.67
C GLN A 237 -16.43 7.84 -22.01
N ALA A 238 -17.32 8.84 -22.05
CA ALA A 238 -17.56 9.65 -23.25
C ALA A 238 -16.32 10.46 -23.61
N ALA A 239 -15.65 11.03 -22.61
CA ALA A 239 -14.35 11.67 -22.77
C ALA A 239 -13.34 10.69 -23.37
N ARG A 240 -13.12 9.54 -22.71
CA ARG A 240 -12.21 8.48 -23.20
C ARG A 240 -12.50 8.10 -24.65
N SER A 241 -13.77 7.91 -25.00
CA SER A 241 -14.18 7.52 -26.34
C SER A 241 -13.85 8.58 -27.39
N ASN A 242 -14.04 9.86 -27.07
CA ASN A 242 -13.65 10.98 -27.93
C ASN A 242 -12.13 11.07 -28.11
N LEU A 243 -11.38 10.90 -27.03
CA LEU A 243 -9.92 10.96 -27.04
C LEU A 243 -9.34 9.84 -27.91
N LEU A 244 -9.83 8.62 -27.75
CA LEU A 244 -9.47 7.47 -28.57
C LEU A 244 -9.90 7.63 -30.03
N ALA A 245 -10.91 8.46 -30.31
CA ALA A 245 -11.32 8.83 -31.66
C ALA A 245 -10.48 9.98 -32.27
N GLY A 246 -9.56 10.58 -31.51
CA GLY A 246 -8.78 11.75 -31.93
C GLY A 246 -9.49 13.10 -31.71
N ASN A 247 -10.71 13.11 -31.14
CA ASN A 247 -11.46 14.31 -30.81
C ASN A 247 -10.98 14.89 -29.46
N VAL A 248 -9.73 15.36 -29.44
CA VAL A 248 -9.04 15.71 -28.19
C VAL A 248 -9.74 16.85 -27.43
N GLU A 249 -10.13 17.92 -28.10
CA GLU A 249 -10.77 19.10 -27.46
C GLU A 249 -12.06 18.72 -26.73
N MET A 250 -12.99 18.04 -27.41
CA MET A 250 -14.24 17.53 -26.82
C MET A 250 -13.99 16.58 -25.65
N GLY A 251 -12.99 15.69 -25.77
CA GLY A 251 -12.62 14.79 -24.70
C GLY A 251 -12.16 15.52 -23.43
N LEU A 252 -11.36 16.59 -23.59
CA LEU A 252 -10.89 17.43 -22.49
C LEU A 252 -12.02 18.28 -21.89
N GLU A 253 -12.93 18.80 -22.71
CA GLU A 253 -14.13 19.53 -22.26
C GLU A 253 -15.03 18.65 -21.40
N LEU A 254 -15.32 17.43 -21.83
CA LEU A 254 -16.15 16.48 -21.07
C LEU A 254 -15.56 16.11 -19.70
N LEU A 255 -14.23 16.10 -19.55
CA LEU A 255 -13.59 15.85 -18.26
C LEU A 255 -13.63 17.05 -17.34
N ALA A 256 -13.48 18.25 -17.91
CA ALA A 256 -13.69 19.47 -17.16
C ALA A 256 -15.15 19.56 -16.69
N GLU A 257 -16.14 19.18 -17.52
CA GLU A 257 -17.54 19.02 -17.08
C GLU A 257 -17.68 17.98 -15.96
N ALA A 258 -17.02 16.81 -16.08
CA ALA A 258 -17.05 15.77 -15.05
C ALA A 258 -16.54 16.30 -13.69
N ALA A 259 -15.44 17.06 -13.72
CA ALA A 259 -14.81 17.62 -12.53
C ALA A 259 -15.68 18.67 -11.82
N GLN A 260 -16.57 19.37 -12.53
CA GLN A 260 -17.49 20.33 -11.92
C GLN A 260 -18.62 19.68 -11.13
N GLN A 261 -18.94 18.41 -11.40
CA GLN A 261 -20.03 17.71 -10.72
C GLN A 261 -19.63 17.40 -9.28
N ALA A 262 -20.26 18.05 -8.30
CA ALA A 262 -19.99 17.76 -6.90
C ALA A 262 -20.59 16.41 -6.50
N ILE A 263 -19.82 15.56 -5.81
CA ILE A 263 -20.33 14.31 -5.24
C ILE A 263 -20.68 14.52 -3.77
N PRO A 264 -21.90 14.19 -3.33
CA PRO A 264 -22.23 14.12 -1.92
C PRO A 264 -21.39 13.01 -1.28
N PHE A 265 -20.69 13.38 -0.21
CA PHE A 265 -19.99 12.42 0.63
C PHE A 265 -20.92 11.84 1.68
N SER A 266 -20.64 10.60 2.11
CA SER A 266 -21.33 10.06 3.28
C SER A 266 -20.97 10.89 4.53
N PRO A 267 -21.93 11.15 5.43
CA PRO A 267 -21.65 11.82 6.71
C PRO A 267 -20.54 11.13 7.52
N GLU A 268 -20.44 9.80 7.43
CA GLU A 268 -19.38 9.03 8.08
C GLU A 268 -17.98 9.40 7.57
N ASN A 269 -17.80 9.51 6.25
CA ASN A 269 -16.51 9.87 5.65
C ASN A 269 -16.15 11.34 5.93
N LEU A 270 -17.13 12.24 5.94
CA LEU A 270 -16.89 13.64 6.34
C LEU A 270 -16.44 13.73 7.80
N SER A 271 -17.06 12.96 8.69
CA SER A 271 -16.64 12.87 10.10
C SER A 271 -15.22 12.32 10.24
N LYS A 272 -14.83 11.31 9.44
CA LYS A 272 -13.44 10.82 9.39
C LYS A 272 -12.48 11.92 8.95
N ILE A 273 -12.81 12.68 7.91
CA ILE A 273 -11.99 13.80 7.43
C ILE A 273 -11.89 14.90 8.48
N GLU A 274 -12.99 15.26 9.12
CA GLU A 274 -13.02 16.23 10.21
C GLU A 274 -12.12 15.80 11.37
N LYS A 275 -12.15 14.51 11.73
CA LYS A 275 -11.25 13.93 12.72
C LYS A 275 -9.79 14.12 12.32
N ILE A 276 -9.43 13.84 11.05
CA ILE A 276 -8.06 14.05 10.54
C ILE A 276 -7.65 15.52 10.67
N ILE A 277 -8.53 16.45 10.33
CA ILE A 277 -8.26 17.89 10.42
C ILE A 277 -7.94 18.30 11.87
N LYS A 278 -8.59 17.66 12.83
CA LYS A 278 -8.40 17.89 14.26
C LYS A 278 -7.26 17.07 14.87
N MET A 279 -6.66 16.12 14.14
CA MET A 279 -5.57 15.30 14.68
C MET A 279 -4.30 16.13 14.91
N PRO A 280 -3.51 15.79 15.94
CA PRO A 280 -2.17 16.35 16.10
C PRO A 280 -1.34 16.09 14.84
N VAL A 281 -0.54 17.08 14.44
CA VAL A 281 0.33 17.01 13.24
C VAL A 281 1.30 15.82 13.29
N ASP A 282 1.59 15.31 14.48
CA ASP A 282 2.55 14.23 14.70
C ASP A 282 1.94 12.81 14.58
N THR A 283 0.68 12.68 14.17
CA THR A 283 0.07 11.36 13.94
C THR A 283 0.46 10.80 12.57
N LEU A 284 1.68 10.26 12.52
CA LEU A 284 2.43 9.83 11.34
C LEU A 284 1.71 8.85 10.40
N ASN A 285 0.73 8.09 10.90
CA ASN A 285 0.11 7.01 10.14
C ASN A 285 -1.14 7.45 9.35
N GLY A 286 -1.65 8.66 9.58
CA GLY A 286 -2.90 9.13 9.00
C GLY A 286 -4.13 8.30 9.42
N ILE A 287 -5.27 8.57 8.78
CA ILE A 287 -6.47 7.72 8.84
C ILE A 287 -6.72 7.17 7.45
N VAL A 288 -7.06 5.90 7.41
CA VAL A 288 -7.41 5.18 6.20
C VAL A 288 -8.93 5.19 6.01
N LEU A 289 -9.38 5.58 4.83
CA LEU A 289 -10.77 5.49 4.40
C LEU A 289 -10.94 4.13 3.69
N SER A 290 -11.52 3.15 4.39
CA SER A 290 -11.68 1.76 3.91
C SER A 290 -13.05 1.47 3.27
N ASP A 291 -14.01 2.39 3.40
CA ASP A 291 -15.38 2.25 2.88
C ASP A 291 -15.61 3.08 1.60
N VAL A 292 -14.56 3.41 0.86
CA VAL A 292 -14.60 4.20 -0.37
C VAL A 292 -14.05 3.42 -1.57
N GLY A 293 -14.75 3.50 -2.70
CA GLY A 293 -14.28 3.09 -4.02
C GLY A 293 -15.16 2.06 -4.74
N THR A 294 -15.87 2.52 -5.78
CA THR A 294 -16.12 1.71 -6.98
C THR A 294 -15.14 2.15 -8.08
N TRP A 295 -14.65 1.22 -8.90
CA TRP A 295 -13.73 1.42 -10.04
C TRP A 295 -12.25 1.72 -9.77
N ALA A 296 -11.87 2.62 -8.86
CA ALA A 296 -10.45 2.96 -8.66
C ALA A 296 -9.77 2.15 -7.53
N ILE A 297 -10.53 1.73 -6.52
CA ILE A 297 -10.00 1.27 -5.23
C ILE A 297 -10.82 0.09 -4.70
N LYS A 298 -10.88 -1.03 -5.41
CA LYS A 298 -11.51 -2.24 -4.85
C LYS A 298 -10.42 -3.04 -4.14
N ASP A 299 -10.52 -3.20 -2.82
CA ASP A 299 -9.53 -3.82 -1.91
C ASP A 299 -8.32 -2.95 -1.53
N GLN A 300 -8.37 -1.66 -1.84
CA GLN A 300 -7.32 -0.72 -1.44
C GLN A 300 -7.94 0.41 -0.61
N ALA A 301 -7.12 1.21 0.04
CA ALA A 301 -7.62 2.14 1.03
C ALA A 301 -6.94 3.50 0.84
N ILE A 302 -7.72 4.58 0.93
CA ILE A 302 -7.18 5.94 0.81
C ILE A 302 -6.56 6.29 2.15
N ARG A 303 -5.28 6.61 2.16
CA ARG A 303 -4.63 7.10 3.38
C ARG A 303 -4.65 8.62 3.37
N SER A 304 -5.22 9.19 4.42
CA SER A 304 -5.48 10.61 4.53
C SER A 304 -4.78 11.17 5.77
N TYR A 305 -4.01 12.24 5.61
CA TYR A 305 -3.23 12.83 6.69
C TYR A 305 -3.00 14.33 6.45
N ILE A 306 -2.49 15.03 7.46
CA ILE A 306 -2.09 16.43 7.34
C ILE A 306 -0.59 16.55 7.54
N ARG A 307 0.06 17.33 6.69
CA ARG A 307 1.46 17.73 6.83
C ARG A 307 1.56 19.24 7.05
N THR A 308 2.55 19.66 7.80
CA THR A 308 2.87 21.08 7.98
C THR A 308 4.16 21.41 7.25
N TYR A 309 4.09 22.37 6.32
CA TYR A 309 5.19 22.89 5.50
C TYR A 309 5.31 24.38 5.76
N ASP A 310 6.46 24.89 6.21
CA ASP A 310 6.68 26.34 6.40
C ASP A 310 5.54 27.07 7.16
N ASN A 311 4.91 26.36 8.11
CA ASN A 311 3.73 26.77 8.91
C ASN A 311 2.36 26.69 8.19
N GLU A 312 2.32 26.29 6.93
CA GLU A 312 1.11 25.97 6.19
C GLU A 312 0.73 24.50 6.37
N LYS A 313 -0.56 24.23 6.58
CA LYS A 313 -1.06 22.86 6.62
C LYS A 313 -1.54 22.44 5.24
N ARG A 314 -1.10 21.27 4.82
CA ARG A 314 -1.59 20.59 3.61
C ARG A 314 -2.29 19.31 4.01
N PHE A 315 -3.44 19.09 3.41
CA PHE A 315 -4.16 17.84 3.52
C PHE A 315 -3.75 16.94 2.38
N CYS A 316 -3.27 15.75 2.71
CA CYS A 316 -2.59 14.87 1.80
C CYS A 316 -3.34 13.53 1.75
N TRP A 317 -3.64 13.08 0.53
CA TRP A 317 -4.19 11.75 0.27
C TRP A 317 -3.20 10.94 -0.54
N GLU A 318 -2.86 9.77 -0.03
CA GLU A 318 -2.23 8.72 -0.82
C GLU A 318 -3.32 7.72 -1.24
N ILE A 319 -3.46 7.57 -2.55
CA ILE A 319 -4.48 6.73 -3.15
C ILE A 319 -3.78 5.62 -3.91
N LYS A 320 -4.12 4.39 -3.58
CA LYS A 320 -3.72 3.22 -4.36
C LYS A 320 -4.82 2.91 -5.37
N LEU A 321 -4.43 2.80 -6.63
CA LEU A 321 -5.26 2.53 -7.78
C LEU A 321 -5.19 1.03 -8.10
N ASN A 322 -6.29 0.46 -8.58
CA ASN A 322 -6.23 -0.87 -9.19
C ASN A 322 -5.62 -0.83 -10.60
N ASP A 323 -5.27 -1.99 -11.13
CA ASP A 323 -4.57 -2.13 -12.41
C ASP A 323 -5.33 -1.43 -13.57
N GLN A 324 -6.67 -1.51 -13.60
CA GLN A 324 -7.48 -0.86 -14.64
C GLN A 324 -7.44 0.68 -14.54
N ALA A 325 -7.55 1.24 -13.33
CA ALA A 325 -7.45 2.68 -13.12
C ALA A 325 -6.04 3.20 -13.41
N CYS A 326 -5.00 2.42 -13.09
CA CYS A 326 -3.62 2.71 -13.50
C CYS A 326 -3.49 2.77 -15.02
N GLU A 327 -3.99 1.77 -15.74
CA GLU A 327 -3.95 1.74 -17.21
C GLU A 327 -4.66 2.95 -17.81
N HIS A 328 -5.86 3.27 -17.31
CA HIS A 328 -6.61 4.45 -17.76
C HIS A 328 -5.84 5.75 -17.49
N LEU A 329 -5.26 5.92 -16.31
CA LEU A 329 -4.44 7.09 -15.99
C LEU A 329 -3.23 7.19 -16.92
N GLN A 330 -2.56 6.08 -17.23
CA GLN A 330 -1.40 6.08 -18.13
C GLN A 330 -1.80 6.37 -19.59
N GLU A 331 -2.91 5.81 -20.07
CA GLU A 331 -3.51 6.18 -21.36
C GLU A 331 -3.82 7.68 -21.40
N TRP A 332 -4.34 8.21 -20.29
CA TRP A 332 -4.73 9.59 -20.18
C TRP A 332 -3.56 10.55 -20.23
N LEU A 333 -2.50 10.27 -19.46
CA LEU A 333 -1.28 11.07 -19.46
C LEU A 333 -0.62 11.12 -20.85
N LYS A 334 -0.67 10.02 -21.63
CA LYS A 334 -0.18 10.01 -23.02
C LYS A 334 -0.91 11.00 -23.93
N VAL A 335 -2.15 11.38 -23.61
CA VAL A 335 -2.93 12.35 -24.38
C VAL A 335 -2.74 13.77 -23.83
N ILE A 336 -2.77 13.95 -22.50
CA ILE A 336 -2.60 15.27 -21.87
C ILE A 336 -1.23 15.86 -22.18
N ILE A 337 -0.15 15.11 -21.95
CA ILE A 337 1.21 15.67 -21.94
C ILE A 337 1.55 16.31 -23.30
N PRO A 338 1.30 15.67 -24.45
CA PRO A 338 1.54 16.30 -25.76
C PRO A 338 0.60 17.47 -26.08
N GLN A 339 -0.56 17.54 -25.41
CA GLN A 339 -1.64 18.50 -25.68
C GLN A 339 -1.80 19.52 -24.53
N GLU A 340 -0.73 19.75 -23.77
CA GLU A 340 -0.73 20.56 -22.55
C GLU A 340 -1.41 21.92 -22.73
N LYS A 341 -1.16 22.62 -23.85
CA LYS A 341 -1.77 23.93 -24.13
C LYS A 341 -3.29 23.85 -24.29
N LEU A 342 -3.77 22.83 -24.99
CA LEU A 342 -5.21 22.63 -25.22
C LEU A 342 -5.90 22.22 -23.91
N TRP A 343 -5.27 21.32 -23.16
CA TRP A 343 -5.74 20.91 -21.84
C TRP A 343 -5.79 22.07 -20.83
N LYS A 344 -4.78 22.94 -20.82
CA LYS A 344 -4.81 24.18 -20.03
C LYS A 344 -5.99 25.07 -20.43
N LYS A 345 -6.18 25.30 -21.73
CA LYS A 345 -7.28 26.12 -22.27
C LYS A 345 -8.66 25.57 -21.86
N SER A 346 -8.88 24.26 -21.96
CA SER A 346 -10.16 23.64 -21.57
C SER A 346 -10.41 23.76 -20.06
N LEU A 347 -9.37 23.67 -19.23
CA LEU A 347 -9.52 23.82 -17.78
C LEU A 347 -9.71 25.28 -17.33
N THR A 348 -9.01 26.23 -17.94
CA THR A 348 -9.15 27.66 -17.58
C THR A 348 -10.54 28.18 -17.94
N SER A 349 -11.08 27.78 -19.10
CA SER A 349 -12.41 28.21 -19.54
C SER A 349 -13.56 27.67 -18.68
N LEU A 350 -13.37 26.51 -18.04
CA LEU A 350 -14.43 25.83 -17.28
C LEU A 350 -14.25 25.94 -15.76
N ILE A 351 -13.02 26.03 -15.25
CA ILE A 351 -12.75 25.86 -13.81
C ILE A 351 -11.79 26.95 -13.26
N ASP A 352 -11.39 27.94 -14.08
CA ASP A 352 -10.38 28.95 -13.72
C ASP A 352 -9.08 28.35 -13.14
N LEU A 353 -8.74 27.15 -13.64
CA LEU A 353 -7.54 26.45 -13.23
C LEU A 353 -6.38 26.78 -14.18
N SER A 354 -5.21 26.99 -13.59
CA SER A 354 -3.95 27.23 -14.28
C SER A 354 -2.93 26.15 -13.90
N PRO A 355 -3.02 24.93 -14.49
CA PRO A 355 -2.13 23.86 -14.08
C PRO A 355 -0.69 24.09 -14.56
N GLN A 356 0.26 23.62 -13.77
CA GLN A 356 1.68 23.56 -14.11
C GLN A 356 2.13 22.10 -14.06
N LEU A 357 2.85 21.65 -15.08
CA LEU A 357 3.41 20.30 -15.13
C LEU A 357 4.91 20.39 -14.81
N GLU A 358 5.37 19.55 -13.89
CA GLU A 358 6.77 19.36 -13.55
C GLU A 358 7.08 17.85 -13.59
N GLU A 359 8.18 17.47 -14.21
CA GLU A 359 8.73 16.12 -14.09
C GLU A 359 9.95 16.15 -13.17
N ARG A 360 9.95 15.29 -12.15
CA ARG A 360 11.10 15.10 -11.25
C ARG A 360 11.15 13.70 -10.66
N GLY A 361 12.21 13.39 -9.91
CA GLY A 361 12.24 12.17 -9.09
C GLY A 361 11.21 12.21 -7.96
N TYR A 362 10.60 11.07 -7.65
CA TYR A 362 9.72 10.93 -6.50
C TYR A 362 10.52 11.21 -5.22
N ARG A 363 9.95 12.01 -4.32
CA ARG A 363 10.64 12.47 -3.10
C ARG A 363 9.77 12.22 -1.88
N TYR A 364 10.40 11.66 -0.85
CA TYR A 364 9.88 11.73 0.52
C TYR A 364 10.52 12.91 1.23
N GLU A 365 9.76 13.64 2.02
CA GLU A 365 10.26 14.81 2.75
C GLU A 365 10.51 14.43 4.21
N LYS A 366 11.64 14.85 4.78
CA LYS A 366 11.99 14.54 6.16
C LYS A 366 11.14 15.35 7.11
N GLN A 367 10.75 14.73 8.22
CA GLN A 367 10.09 15.42 9.31
C GLN A 367 11.13 15.88 10.35
N ILE A 368 11.09 17.16 10.70
CA ILE A 368 11.94 17.78 11.73
C ILE A 368 11.03 18.58 12.66
N ASN A 369 10.97 18.19 13.94
CA ASN A 369 10.14 18.83 14.96
C ASN A 369 8.67 19.02 14.54
N GLY A 370 8.06 17.97 13.98
CA GLY A 370 6.66 17.98 13.52
C GLY A 370 6.43 18.65 12.16
N LYS A 371 7.46 19.24 11.54
CA LYS A 371 7.35 19.93 10.24
C LYS A 371 8.06 19.16 9.14
N PHE A 372 7.45 19.09 7.95
CA PHE A 372 8.07 18.52 6.77
C PHE A 372 8.93 19.58 6.08
N VAL A 373 10.17 19.20 5.77
CA VAL A 373 11.18 20.13 5.22
C VAL A 373 11.51 19.70 3.78
N PRO A 374 10.99 20.38 2.75
CA PRO A 374 11.17 19.98 1.35
C PRO A 374 12.63 19.97 0.89
N THR A 375 13.49 20.80 1.50
CA THR A 375 14.94 20.83 1.22
C THR A 375 15.69 19.63 1.79
N GLU A 376 15.12 18.93 2.77
CA GLU A 376 15.63 17.70 3.37
C GLU A 376 14.82 16.51 2.84
N ALA A 377 14.84 16.30 1.54
CA ALA A 377 14.09 15.22 0.89
C ALA A 377 14.98 14.03 0.51
N TYR A 378 14.43 12.83 0.64
CA TYR A 378 14.98 11.62 0.03
C TYR A 378 14.35 11.43 -1.34
N GLU A 379 15.15 11.59 -2.40
CA GLU A 379 14.74 11.26 -3.76
C GLU A 379 14.93 9.76 -4.01
N LEU A 380 13.85 9.07 -4.36
CA LEU A 380 13.85 7.63 -4.63
C LEU A 380 14.46 7.37 -6.02
N PRO A 381 15.63 6.69 -6.12
CA PRO A 381 16.29 6.49 -7.40
C PRO A 381 15.45 5.68 -8.39
N GLY A 382 15.32 6.19 -9.62
CA GLY A 382 14.56 5.50 -10.68
C GLY A 382 13.04 5.58 -10.55
N ALA A 383 12.54 6.54 -9.78
CA ALA A 383 11.11 6.83 -9.61
C ALA A 383 10.72 8.15 -10.28
N PRO A 384 10.78 8.29 -11.62
CA PRO A 384 10.29 9.49 -12.28
C PRO A 384 8.81 9.71 -11.95
N THR A 385 8.45 10.97 -11.73
CA THR A 385 7.17 11.40 -11.19
C THR A 385 6.73 12.68 -11.88
N MET A 386 5.46 12.68 -12.26
CA MET A 386 4.79 13.84 -12.81
C MET A 386 4.04 14.55 -11.69
N ILE A 387 4.25 15.85 -11.58
CA ILE A 387 3.55 16.71 -10.64
C ILE A 387 2.72 17.68 -11.46
N ILE A 388 1.43 17.70 -11.15
CA ILE A 388 0.48 18.61 -11.75
C ILE A 388 0.01 19.54 -10.64
N ASP A 389 0.49 20.77 -10.65
CA ASP A 389 0.17 21.80 -9.66
C ASP A 389 -0.95 22.70 -10.18
N PHE A 390 -2.05 22.77 -9.43
CA PHE A 390 -3.20 23.60 -9.73
C PHE A 390 -3.25 24.73 -8.71
N LYS A 391 -2.87 25.93 -9.14
CA LYS A 391 -2.87 27.14 -8.30
C LYS A 391 -4.20 27.29 -7.54
N ASN A 392 -4.14 27.47 -6.22
CA ASN A 392 -5.27 27.59 -5.28
C ASN A 392 -6.14 26.33 -5.08
N LEU A 393 -5.84 25.22 -5.76
CA LEU A 393 -6.58 23.97 -5.65
C LEU A 393 -5.75 22.88 -4.97
N GLY A 394 -4.50 22.69 -5.39
CA GLY A 394 -3.60 21.68 -4.87
C GLY A 394 -2.77 20.99 -5.95
N GLN A 395 -2.11 19.90 -5.59
CA GLN A 395 -1.18 19.15 -6.43
C GLN A 395 -1.63 17.70 -6.58
N ILE A 396 -1.41 17.13 -7.76
CA ILE A 396 -1.48 15.69 -8.01
C ILE A 396 -0.08 15.20 -8.34
N ILE A 397 0.37 14.17 -7.63
CA ILE A 397 1.68 13.55 -7.78
C ILE A 397 1.47 12.15 -8.32
N ILE A 398 2.00 11.88 -9.51
CA ILE A 398 1.81 10.64 -10.25
C ILE A 398 3.18 10.03 -10.54
N PRO A 399 3.65 9.08 -9.72
CA PRO A 399 4.80 8.25 -10.05
C PRO A 399 4.53 7.50 -11.36
N HIS A 400 5.44 7.60 -12.33
CA HIS A 400 5.33 6.92 -13.62
C HIS A 400 6.55 6.05 -13.88
N SER A 401 6.78 5.10 -12.96
CA SER A 401 7.88 4.14 -13.04
C SER A 401 7.41 2.70 -12.97
N HIS A 402 7.57 1.97 -14.08
CA HIS A 402 7.38 0.52 -14.10
C HIS A 402 8.45 -0.24 -13.27
N LYS A 403 9.57 0.42 -12.96
CA LYS A 403 10.66 -0.18 -12.15
C LYS A 403 10.34 -0.16 -10.66
N ILE A 404 9.51 0.78 -10.22
CA ILE A 404 9.18 1.00 -8.82
C ILE A 404 7.79 0.42 -8.57
N LYS A 405 7.74 -0.91 -8.38
CA LYS A 405 6.48 -1.65 -8.30
C LYS A 405 5.53 -1.17 -7.20
N THR A 406 6.08 -0.61 -6.13
CA THR A 406 5.30 -0.07 -5.00
C THR A 406 4.62 1.26 -5.35
N LEU A 407 5.18 2.06 -6.26
CA LEU A 407 4.61 3.36 -6.64
C LEU A 407 3.83 3.31 -7.96
N ALA A 408 3.97 2.22 -8.73
CA ALA A 408 3.32 2.06 -10.03
C ALA A 408 1.77 2.15 -9.96
N ASP A 409 1.21 1.87 -8.80
CA ASP A 409 -0.23 1.88 -8.51
C ASP A 409 -0.63 2.99 -7.54
N GLN A 410 0.21 4.00 -7.31
CA GLN A 410 -0.05 5.05 -6.35
C GLN A 410 -0.20 6.41 -7.02
N ILE A 411 -1.11 7.23 -6.51
CA ILE A 411 -1.13 8.68 -6.75
C ILE A 411 -1.23 9.40 -5.41
N GLU A 412 -0.75 10.63 -5.36
CA GLU A 412 -0.94 11.50 -4.19
C GLU A 412 -1.66 12.77 -4.59
N VAL A 413 -2.56 13.22 -3.71
CA VAL A 413 -3.29 14.47 -3.87
C VAL A 413 -3.01 15.33 -2.64
N ASN A 414 -2.39 16.48 -2.84
CA ASN A 414 -2.08 17.44 -1.79
C ASN A 414 -2.93 18.69 -1.97
N ILE A 415 -3.73 19.04 -0.97
CA ILE A 415 -4.59 20.21 -0.98
C ILE A 415 -4.10 21.20 0.06
N GLU A 416 -3.97 22.45 -0.35
CA GLU A 416 -3.74 23.56 0.56
C GLU A 416 -4.99 23.78 1.42
N VAL A 417 -4.82 23.67 2.73
CA VAL A 417 -5.91 23.86 3.69
C VAL A 417 -5.80 25.27 4.24
N ASN A 418 -6.77 26.11 3.89
CA ASN A 418 -6.95 27.36 4.61
C ASN A 418 -7.60 27.06 5.97
N ILE A 419 -6.81 27.11 7.04
CA ILE A 419 -7.22 26.77 8.41
C ILE A 419 -8.22 27.80 8.97
N ASP A 420 -8.35 28.97 8.34
CA ASP A 420 -9.31 30.00 8.75
C ASP A 420 -10.77 29.62 8.47
N LEU A 421 -10.99 28.61 7.63
CA LEU A 421 -12.30 28.00 7.41
C LEU A 421 -12.70 27.17 8.64
N LYS A 422 -13.62 27.70 9.44
CA LYS A 422 -14.17 27.02 10.63
C LYS A 422 -15.51 26.35 10.32
N GLY A 423 -15.75 25.21 10.98
CA GLY A 423 -17.04 24.51 10.96
C GLY A 423 -17.15 23.42 9.90
N ASP A 424 -18.38 22.98 9.64
CA ASP A 424 -18.70 21.81 8.81
C ASP A 424 -18.35 21.99 7.32
N THR A 425 -18.02 23.20 6.88
CA THR A 425 -17.73 23.51 5.46
C THR A 425 -16.37 23.01 4.99
N LEU A 426 -15.37 22.95 5.87
CA LEU A 426 -14.00 22.62 5.49
C LEU A 426 -13.84 21.17 4.97
N PRO A 427 -14.38 20.13 5.63
CA PRO A 427 -14.35 18.77 5.09
C PRO A 427 -14.98 18.67 3.70
N HIS A 428 -16.11 19.33 3.47
CA HIS A 428 -16.79 19.35 2.17
C HIS A 428 -15.95 20.02 1.09
N GLU A 429 -15.30 21.14 1.40
CA GLU A 429 -14.44 21.82 0.44
C GLU A 429 -13.23 20.96 0.07
N ILE A 430 -12.55 20.37 1.05
CA ILE A 430 -11.41 19.48 0.81
C ILE A 430 -11.82 18.33 -0.11
N VAL A 431 -12.92 17.65 0.21
CA VAL A 431 -13.48 16.57 -0.61
C VAL A 431 -13.75 17.03 -2.04
N LYS A 432 -14.41 18.18 -2.20
CA LYS A 432 -14.74 18.75 -3.51
C LYS A 432 -13.46 19.00 -4.32
N LYS A 433 -12.43 19.57 -3.69
CA LYS A 433 -11.14 19.83 -4.33
C LYS A 433 -10.45 18.53 -4.75
N VAL A 434 -10.40 17.50 -3.89
CA VAL A 434 -9.81 16.21 -4.28
C VAL A 434 -10.58 15.61 -5.45
N HIS A 435 -11.90 15.64 -5.37
CA HIS A 435 -12.76 15.11 -6.40
C HIS A 435 -12.50 15.77 -7.77
N MET A 436 -12.43 17.10 -7.80
CA MET A 436 -12.09 17.86 -9.01
C MET A 436 -10.73 17.42 -9.56
N LEU A 437 -9.70 17.37 -8.72
CA LEU A 437 -8.34 16.98 -9.09
C LEU A 437 -8.29 15.58 -9.72
N LEU A 438 -8.91 14.59 -9.08
CA LEU A 438 -8.94 13.21 -9.58
C LEU A 438 -9.69 13.09 -10.91
N SER A 439 -10.81 13.81 -11.06
CA SER A 439 -11.60 13.79 -12.28
C SER A 439 -10.84 14.38 -13.48
N ILE A 440 -10.08 15.46 -13.25
CA ILE A 440 -9.25 16.09 -14.29
C ILE A 440 -8.18 15.13 -14.84
N VAL A 441 -7.63 14.26 -13.98
CA VAL A 441 -6.64 13.25 -14.39
C VAL A 441 -7.27 11.94 -14.84
N GLY A 442 -8.57 11.94 -15.17
CA GLY A 442 -9.22 10.75 -15.73
C GLY A 442 -9.35 9.61 -14.71
N CYS A 443 -9.16 9.90 -13.42
CA CYS A 443 -9.41 8.99 -12.32
C CYS A 443 -10.79 9.34 -11.74
N PRO A 444 -11.90 8.81 -12.29
CA PRO A 444 -13.23 9.06 -11.75
C PRO A 444 -13.22 8.78 -10.24
N PRO A 445 -14.07 9.47 -9.48
CA PRO A 445 -13.99 9.56 -8.02
C PRO A 445 -13.70 8.22 -7.35
N ALA A 446 -12.51 8.15 -6.77
CA ALA A 446 -12.09 7.11 -5.85
C ALA A 446 -12.90 7.11 -4.53
N LEU A 447 -13.87 8.02 -4.41
CA LEU A 447 -14.49 8.44 -3.16
C LEU A 447 -15.96 8.06 -3.01
N VAL A 448 -16.49 7.34 -3.99
CA VAL A 448 -17.85 6.81 -3.94
C VAL A 448 -17.95 5.82 -2.79
N PRO A 449 -18.90 5.94 -1.86
CA PRO A 449 -19.07 4.96 -0.80
C PRO A 449 -19.26 3.54 -1.35
N SER A 450 -18.56 2.58 -0.77
CA SER A 450 -18.69 1.16 -1.13
C SER A 450 -20.10 0.66 -0.82
N ARG A 451 -20.75 -0.03 -1.76
CA ARG A 451 -22.05 -0.69 -1.50
C ARG A 451 -21.85 -1.85 -0.54
N ASN A 452 -22.92 -2.27 0.15
CA ASN A 452 -22.92 -3.50 0.94
C ASN A 452 -22.44 -4.71 0.12
N ILE A 453 -22.88 -4.82 -1.14
CA ILE A 453 -22.43 -5.87 -2.06
C ILE A 453 -20.93 -5.81 -2.35
N ASP A 454 -20.32 -4.62 -2.37
CA ASP A 454 -18.87 -4.48 -2.58
C ASP A 454 -18.10 -4.90 -1.33
N LYS A 455 -18.65 -4.65 -0.12
CA LYS A 455 -18.09 -5.18 1.14
C LYS A 455 -18.12 -6.72 1.17
N GLU A 456 -19.19 -7.33 0.66
CA GLU A 456 -19.27 -8.80 0.56
C GLU A 456 -18.27 -9.36 -0.48
N ARG A 457 -18.12 -8.73 -1.64
CA ARG A 457 -17.08 -9.10 -2.62
C ARG A 457 -15.66 -9.00 -2.04
N LEU A 458 -15.42 -7.96 -1.23
CA LEU A 458 -14.15 -7.77 -0.53
C LEU A 458 -13.85 -8.95 0.41
N VAL A 459 -14.87 -9.52 1.06
CA VAL A 459 -14.71 -10.71 1.91
C VAL A 459 -14.18 -11.89 1.11
N PHE A 460 -14.77 -12.18 -0.04
CA PHE A 460 -14.30 -13.24 -0.94
C PHE A 460 -12.88 -12.97 -1.42
N ASN A 461 -12.55 -11.74 -1.81
CA ASN A 461 -11.24 -11.42 -2.35
C ASN A 461 -10.12 -11.51 -1.30
N GLN A 462 -10.33 -10.96 -0.10
CA GLN A 462 -9.33 -11.04 0.97
C GLN A 462 -9.12 -12.48 1.44
N LEU A 463 -10.18 -13.29 1.48
CA LEU A 463 -10.05 -14.72 1.74
C LEU A 463 -9.20 -15.39 0.66
N PHE A 464 -9.48 -15.12 -0.63
CA PHE A 464 -8.73 -15.72 -1.72
C PHE A 464 -7.26 -15.27 -1.74
N ASN A 465 -6.97 -13.99 -1.48
CA ASN A 465 -5.62 -13.47 -1.32
C ASN A 465 -4.86 -14.12 -0.15
N ALA A 466 -5.53 -14.39 0.97
CA ALA A 466 -4.90 -14.98 2.15
C ALA A 466 -4.46 -16.44 1.91
N PHE A 467 -5.29 -17.23 1.20
CA PHE A 467 -5.04 -18.66 0.97
C PHE A 467 -4.35 -18.96 -0.37
N PHE A 468 -4.48 -18.10 -1.38
CA PHE A 468 -3.92 -18.30 -2.73
C PHE A 468 -3.49 -16.96 -3.37
N PRO A 469 -2.49 -16.25 -2.81
CA PRO A 469 -2.14 -14.89 -3.21
C PRO A 469 -1.73 -14.73 -4.68
N ASP A 470 -1.05 -15.72 -5.27
CA ASP A 470 -0.63 -15.66 -6.68
C ASP A 470 -1.80 -15.84 -7.66
N ASP A 471 -2.71 -16.76 -7.36
CA ASP A 471 -3.91 -16.98 -8.18
C ASP A 471 -4.91 -15.83 -8.05
N ALA A 472 -5.05 -15.28 -6.84
CA ALA A 472 -5.83 -14.07 -6.61
C ALA A 472 -5.31 -12.90 -7.45
N LYS A 473 -3.99 -12.74 -7.56
CA LYS A 473 -3.38 -11.72 -8.44
C LYS A 473 -3.76 -11.88 -9.91
N ILE A 474 -3.91 -13.12 -10.40
CA ILE A 474 -4.34 -13.38 -11.78
C ILE A 474 -5.80 -12.95 -11.98
N LEU A 475 -6.70 -13.32 -11.07
CA LEU A 475 -8.10 -12.91 -11.17
C LEU A 475 -8.30 -11.41 -10.97
N ASN A 476 -7.59 -10.79 -10.04
CA ASN A 476 -7.67 -9.35 -9.78
C ASN A 476 -7.30 -8.48 -10.99
N LYS A 477 -6.53 -9.05 -11.93
CA LYS A 477 -6.14 -8.41 -13.20
C LYS A 477 -7.19 -8.52 -14.29
N GLN A 478 -8.18 -9.40 -14.13
CA GLN A 478 -9.21 -9.57 -15.16
C GLN A 478 -10.17 -8.38 -15.13
N PRO A 479 -10.43 -7.73 -16.29
CA PRO A 479 -11.41 -6.66 -16.40
C PRO A 479 -12.76 -7.10 -15.81
N GLY A 480 -13.35 -6.24 -14.97
CA GLY A 480 -14.68 -6.51 -14.40
C GLY A 480 -14.76 -7.64 -13.36
N TYR A 481 -13.67 -8.32 -12.98
CA TYR A 481 -13.70 -9.41 -11.99
C TYR A 481 -14.40 -9.00 -10.69
N PHE A 482 -14.05 -7.84 -10.16
CA PHE A 482 -14.64 -7.29 -8.95
C PHE A 482 -16.05 -6.69 -9.14
N ASN A 483 -16.57 -6.68 -10.37
CA ASN A 483 -17.94 -6.29 -10.71
C ASN A 483 -18.87 -7.50 -10.87
N LEU A 484 -18.32 -8.73 -10.92
CA LEU A 484 -19.11 -9.97 -10.97
C LEU A 484 -20.14 -10.02 -9.84
N SER A 485 -21.29 -10.64 -10.07
CA SER A 485 -22.22 -10.99 -8.98
C SER A 485 -21.52 -11.88 -7.95
N LEU A 486 -22.01 -11.95 -6.71
CA LEU A 486 -21.38 -12.79 -5.70
C LEU A 486 -21.30 -14.26 -6.11
N ASP A 487 -22.35 -14.78 -6.75
CA ASP A 487 -22.38 -16.16 -7.24
C ASP A 487 -21.37 -16.39 -8.37
N ALA A 488 -21.25 -15.44 -9.29
CA ALA A 488 -20.27 -15.50 -10.37
C ALA A 488 -18.84 -15.35 -9.82
N LEU A 489 -18.62 -14.48 -8.83
CA LEU A 489 -17.35 -14.30 -8.14
C LEU A 489 -16.93 -15.58 -7.42
N LYS A 490 -17.83 -16.17 -6.62
CA LYS A 490 -17.62 -17.47 -5.94
C LYS A 490 -17.27 -18.56 -6.96
N THR A 491 -18.02 -18.63 -8.05
CA THR A 491 -17.79 -19.61 -9.13
C THR A 491 -16.43 -19.39 -9.81
N ALA A 492 -16.05 -18.14 -10.09
CA ALA A 492 -14.76 -17.79 -10.69
C ALA A 492 -13.59 -18.18 -9.78
N ILE A 493 -13.69 -17.90 -8.48
CA ILE A 493 -12.68 -18.27 -7.47
C ILE A 493 -12.53 -19.80 -7.39
N ILE A 494 -13.65 -20.54 -7.28
CA ILE A 494 -13.62 -22.02 -7.20
C ILE A 494 -13.12 -22.63 -8.51
N LYS A 495 -13.46 -22.05 -9.66
CA LYS A 495 -12.95 -22.49 -10.97
C LYS A 495 -11.44 -22.29 -11.08
N GLN A 496 -10.92 -21.17 -10.58
CA GLN A 496 -9.48 -20.89 -10.55
C GLN A 496 -8.75 -21.82 -9.57
N LYS A 497 -9.33 -22.05 -8.38
CA LYS A 497 -8.83 -22.95 -7.34
C LYS A 497 -9.95 -23.73 -6.66
N PRO A 498 -10.17 -25.00 -7.07
CA PRO A 498 -11.20 -25.84 -6.46
C PRO A 498 -11.04 -26.02 -4.95
N GLU A 499 -9.80 -25.95 -4.44
CA GLU A 499 -9.46 -26.02 -3.02
C GLU A 499 -10.03 -24.86 -2.20
N MET A 500 -10.55 -23.79 -2.82
CA MET A 500 -11.23 -22.69 -2.14
C MET A 500 -12.62 -23.03 -1.61
N ASP A 501 -13.33 -24.00 -2.19
CA ASP A 501 -14.68 -24.37 -1.77
C ASP A 501 -14.79 -24.67 -0.25
N PRO A 502 -13.92 -25.51 0.36
CA PRO A 502 -13.97 -25.74 1.81
C PRO A 502 -13.65 -24.49 2.62
N TYR A 503 -12.75 -23.60 2.17
CA TYR A 503 -12.44 -22.35 2.90
C TYR A 503 -13.59 -21.35 2.83
N ILE A 504 -14.27 -21.25 1.69
CA ILE A 504 -15.48 -20.42 1.55
C ILE A 504 -16.56 -20.93 2.50
N LYS A 505 -16.79 -22.25 2.56
CA LYS A 505 -17.72 -22.86 3.51
C LYS A 505 -17.33 -22.60 4.97
N GLU A 506 -16.05 -22.79 5.31
CA GLU A 506 -15.53 -22.59 6.66
C GLU A 506 -15.65 -21.13 7.13
N TYR A 507 -15.20 -20.19 6.31
CA TYR A 507 -15.05 -18.80 6.72
C TYR A 507 -16.26 -17.96 6.38
N ILE A 508 -16.79 -18.05 5.16
CA ILE A 508 -17.88 -17.20 4.70
C ILE A 508 -19.22 -17.77 5.14
N ASP A 509 -19.54 -19.01 4.77
CA ASP A 509 -20.87 -19.59 5.03
C ASP A 509 -21.10 -19.77 6.56
N ASN A 510 -20.07 -20.17 7.31
CA ASN A 510 -20.13 -20.28 8.78
C ASN A 510 -19.69 -19.00 9.53
N LYS A 511 -19.39 -17.89 8.83
CA LYS A 511 -18.97 -16.60 9.40
C LYS A 511 -17.81 -16.69 10.41
N LYS A 512 -16.81 -17.54 10.16
CA LYS A 512 -15.63 -17.72 11.02
C LYS A 512 -14.53 -16.67 10.79
N TYR A 513 -14.92 -15.42 10.56
CA TYR A 513 -14.00 -14.28 10.42
C TYR A 513 -14.47 -13.11 11.29
N CYS A 514 -13.57 -12.20 11.59
CA CYS A 514 -13.91 -10.89 12.15
C CYS A 514 -13.17 -9.78 11.41
N TRP A 515 -13.65 -8.54 11.54
CA TRP A 515 -12.92 -7.38 11.05
C TRP A 515 -12.01 -6.87 12.16
N VAL A 516 -10.73 -6.66 11.83
CA VAL A 516 -9.76 -6.07 12.75
C VAL A 516 -9.19 -4.80 12.12
N GLU A 517 -8.94 -3.80 12.96
CA GLU A 517 -8.33 -2.55 12.53
C GLU A 517 -6.81 -2.69 12.57
N THR A 518 -6.15 -2.61 11.41
CA THR A 518 -4.68 -2.73 11.30
C THR A 518 -3.98 -1.39 11.27
N LEU A 519 -4.67 -0.33 10.85
CA LEU A 519 -4.27 1.07 10.94
C LEU A 519 -5.52 1.88 11.28
N PRO A 520 -5.41 3.09 11.85
CA PRO A 520 -6.59 3.94 12.08
C PRO A 520 -7.45 4.05 10.82
N GLY A 521 -8.71 3.59 10.88
CA GLY A 521 -9.67 3.52 9.79
C GLY A 521 -9.51 2.35 8.80
N LYS A 522 -8.40 1.59 8.83
CA LYS A 522 -8.17 0.44 7.94
C LYS A 522 -8.66 -0.85 8.61
N LYS A 523 -9.78 -1.38 8.13
CA LYS A 523 -10.28 -2.69 8.54
C LYS A 523 -9.88 -3.76 7.54
N VAL A 524 -9.35 -4.87 8.05
CA VAL A 524 -8.99 -6.05 7.27
C VAL A 524 -9.67 -7.25 7.91
N LEU A 525 -10.03 -8.25 7.10
CA LEU A 525 -10.51 -9.51 7.65
C LEU A 525 -9.43 -10.18 8.48
N SER A 526 -9.83 -10.80 9.57
CA SER A 526 -8.97 -11.60 10.41
C SER A 526 -9.47 -13.03 10.42
N PHE A 527 -8.55 -13.94 10.13
CA PHE A 527 -8.75 -15.37 10.23
C PHE A 527 -7.85 -15.88 11.34
N ASN A 528 -8.27 -16.93 12.03
CA ASN A 528 -7.43 -17.55 13.06
C ASN A 528 -6.29 -18.40 12.45
N MET A 529 -5.44 -17.77 11.63
CA MET A 529 -4.33 -18.40 10.94
C MET A 529 -3.22 -18.77 11.93
N SER A 530 -2.98 -17.93 12.94
CA SER A 530 -1.95 -18.17 13.94
C SER A 530 -2.16 -19.49 14.70
N ASP A 531 -3.39 -19.89 15.03
CA ASP A 531 -3.63 -21.18 15.70
C ASP A 531 -3.37 -22.36 14.77
N LYS A 532 -3.74 -22.26 13.48
CA LYS A 532 -3.38 -23.25 12.47
C LYS A 532 -1.85 -23.36 12.36
N MET A 533 -1.13 -22.24 12.29
CA MET A 533 0.33 -22.23 12.23
C MET A 533 0.99 -22.78 13.51
N ARG A 534 0.45 -22.50 14.70
CA ARG A 534 0.95 -23.05 15.98
C ARG A 534 0.78 -24.56 16.06
N HIS A 535 -0.35 -25.08 15.56
CA HIS A 535 -0.58 -26.51 15.45
C HIS A 535 0.53 -27.19 14.64
N GLU A 536 0.96 -26.56 13.55
CA GLU A 536 2.08 -27.00 12.69
C GLU A 536 3.48 -26.68 13.26
N GLY A 537 3.59 -26.21 14.50
CA GLY A 537 4.87 -26.00 15.18
C GLY A 537 5.52 -24.62 15.02
N ALA A 538 4.80 -23.62 14.48
CA ALA A 538 5.24 -22.23 14.56
C ALA A 538 5.22 -21.70 16.00
N LEU A 539 6.23 -20.91 16.38
CA LEU A 539 6.34 -20.26 17.69
C LEU A 539 5.94 -18.79 17.64
N GLY A 540 6.38 -18.09 16.60
CA GLY A 540 6.14 -16.67 16.40
C GLY A 540 6.95 -16.12 15.24
N LEU A 541 7.04 -14.80 15.15
CA LEU A 541 7.82 -14.10 14.14
C LEU A 541 9.02 -13.41 14.80
N MET A 542 10.08 -13.22 14.04
CA MET A 542 11.29 -12.53 14.49
C MET A 542 11.75 -11.50 13.46
N LEU A 543 12.26 -10.37 13.95
CA LEU A 543 12.90 -9.33 13.16
C LEU A 543 14.21 -8.92 13.84
N GLY A 544 15.30 -8.88 13.10
CA GLY A 544 16.55 -8.27 13.56
C GLY A 544 16.64 -6.79 13.24
N LEU A 545 17.13 -5.98 14.19
CA LEU A 545 17.42 -4.57 13.99
C LEU A 545 18.90 -4.39 13.65
N THR A 546 19.14 -3.88 12.44
CA THR A 546 20.48 -3.61 11.89
C THR A 546 20.72 -2.12 11.73
N GLY A 547 21.99 -1.68 11.71
CA GLY A 547 22.38 -0.29 11.49
C GLY A 547 23.31 0.22 12.59
N PRO A 548 23.79 1.47 12.50
CA PRO A 548 24.73 2.04 13.47
C PRO A 548 24.11 2.36 14.84
N HIS A 549 22.78 2.52 14.89
CA HIS A 549 22.04 2.92 16.09
C HIS A 549 20.70 2.16 16.20
N PRO A 550 20.73 0.81 16.31
CA PRO A 550 19.51 0.00 16.31
C PRO A 550 18.59 0.28 17.50
N GLU A 551 19.12 0.75 18.63
CA GLU A 551 18.37 1.19 19.81
C GLU A 551 17.44 2.39 19.52
N ARG A 552 17.83 3.29 18.62
CA ARG A 552 16.97 4.40 18.17
C ARG A 552 15.79 3.90 17.36
N THR A 553 16.05 2.92 16.49
CA THR A 553 15.03 2.27 15.68
C THR A 553 14.04 1.52 16.58
N LEU A 554 14.54 0.81 17.59
CA LEU A 554 13.72 0.14 18.60
C LEU A 554 12.81 1.13 19.34
N SER A 555 13.36 2.25 19.80
CA SER A 555 12.58 3.30 20.48
C SER A 555 11.42 3.80 19.61
N LEU A 556 11.68 4.06 18.32
CA LEU A 556 10.64 4.43 17.36
C LEU A 556 9.58 3.33 17.21
N ILE A 557 10.01 2.08 17.07
CA ILE A 557 9.12 0.91 16.93
C ILE A 557 8.22 0.75 18.15
N LEU A 558 8.73 0.96 19.36
CA LEU A 558 7.89 0.89 20.56
C LEU A 558 6.88 2.04 20.62
N LYS A 559 7.23 3.24 20.14
CA LYS A 559 6.31 4.38 20.11
C LYS A 559 5.24 4.26 19.02
N GLU A 560 5.65 3.87 17.82
CA GLU A 560 4.82 4.00 16.61
C GLU A 560 4.34 2.67 16.09
N GLY A 561 5.04 1.57 16.41
CA GLY A 561 4.94 0.23 15.82
C GLY A 561 5.95 -0.02 14.71
N LEU A 562 5.98 -1.25 14.21
CA LEU A 562 6.78 -1.61 13.04
C LEU A 562 6.07 -1.12 11.78
N LEU A 563 6.58 -0.06 11.17
CA LEU A 563 6.07 0.49 9.91
C LEU A 563 6.79 -0.13 8.72
N SER A 564 6.06 -0.37 7.63
CA SER A 564 6.65 -0.71 6.34
C SER A 564 7.57 0.41 5.83
N SER A 565 8.49 0.09 4.92
CA SER A 565 9.40 1.09 4.33
C SER A 565 8.63 2.26 3.71
N GLN A 566 7.47 2.01 3.09
CA GLN A 566 6.60 3.05 2.55
C GLN A 566 6.02 3.95 3.64
N LEU A 567 5.35 3.39 4.65
CA LEU A 567 4.73 4.21 5.69
C LEU A 567 5.78 5.02 6.46
N ARG A 568 6.91 4.40 6.77
CA ARG A 568 8.04 5.03 7.47
C ARG A 568 8.61 6.21 6.67
N TYR A 569 8.79 6.06 5.35
CA TYR A 569 9.29 7.14 4.51
C TYR A 569 8.25 8.25 4.30
N SER A 570 6.97 7.92 4.12
CA SER A 570 5.90 8.92 4.08
C SER A 570 5.73 9.67 5.41
N ALA A 571 6.10 9.05 6.53
CA ALA A 571 6.16 9.70 7.84
C ALA A 571 7.39 10.62 8.01
N GLY A 572 8.29 10.69 7.02
CA GLY A 572 9.53 11.48 7.10
C GLY A 572 10.60 10.86 7.99
N ASN A 573 10.42 9.59 8.39
CA ASN A 573 11.33 8.84 9.26
C ASN A 573 12.39 8.11 8.43
N PHE A 574 13.42 8.82 7.97
CA PHE A 574 14.48 8.24 7.13
C PHE A 574 15.53 7.48 7.96
N ILE A 575 15.11 6.38 8.58
CA ILE A 575 16.03 5.42 9.16
C ILE A 575 16.61 4.59 8.01
N GLN A 576 17.91 4.77 7.74
CA GLN A 576 18.61 4.01 6.72
C GLN A 576 18.61 2.51 7.09
N GLY A 577 17.87 1.72 6.33
CA GLY A 577 18.09 0.28 6.18
C GLY A 577 18.85 0.01 4.89
N SER A 578 19.56 -1.12 4.82
CA SER A 578 20.47 -1.44 3.71
C SER A 578 19.81 -1.63 2.32
N SER A 579 18.48 -1.56 2.19
CA SER A 579 17.78 -1.98 0.95
C SER A 579 16.56 -1.16 0.53
N VAL A 580 16.39 0.10 0.99
CA VAL A 580 15.15 0.85 0.70
C VAL A 580 14.81 0.92 -0.80
N PRO A 581 15.69 1.37 -1.72
CA PRO A 581 15.39 1.33 -3.16
C PRO A 581 14.96 -0.05 -3.66
N GLN A 582 15.61 -1.11 -3.15
CA GLN A 582 15.32 -2.49 -3.51
C GLN A 582 13.95 -2.94 -3.01
N ASP A 583 13.54 -2.54 -1.81
CA ASP A 583 12.19 -2.82 -1.27
C ASP A 583 11.11 -2.20 -2.18
N TYR A 584 11.35 -0.97 -2.64
CA TYR A 584 10.43 -0.27 -3.55
C TYR A 584 10.35 -0.93 -4.93
N GLN A 585 11.51 -1.35 -5.47
CA GLN A 585 11.63 -2.05 -6.76
C GLN A 585 11.05 -3.47 -6.73
N SER A 586 11.26 -4.20 -5.62
CA SER A 586 10.73 -5.55 -5.44
C SER A 586 9.21 -5.49 -5.25
N GLY A 587 8.70 -4.43 -4.62
CA GLY A 587 7.31 -4.33 -4.16
C GLY A 587 7.12 -4.64 -2.68
N GLY A 588 8.21 -4.94 -1.96
CA GLY A 588 8.20 -5.24 -0.53
C GLY A 588 8.08 -4.02 0.38
N ALA A 589 8.26 -2.80 -0.15
CA ALA A 589 8.20 -1.57 0.65
C ALA A 589 6.85 -1.34 1.35
N GLU A 590 5.78 -1.99 0.90
CA GLU A 590 4.45 -1.93 1.51
C GLU A 590 4.28 -2.84 2.72
N SER A 591 5.27 -3.68 3.04
CA SER A 591 5.16 -4.71 4.07
C SER A 591 6.30 -4.64 5.06
N VAL A 592 6.00 -5.03 6.29
CA VAL A 592 6.99 -5.34 7.31
C VAL A 592 7.53 -6.74 7.02
N PHE A 593 8.86 -6.82 6.87
CA PHE A 593 9.58 -8.07 6.70
C PHE A 593 9.77 -8.75 8.06
N THR A 594 9.44 -10.02 8.18
CA THR A 594 9.71 -10.83 9.38
C THR A 594 10.14 -12.23 8.99
N ARG A 595 10.70 -12.98 9.95
CA ARG A 595 11.04 -14.39 9.80
C ARG A 595 10.17 -15.25 10.69
N LEU A 596 9.60 -16.31 10.15
CA LEU A 596 8.88 -17.31 10.93
C LEU A 596 9.86 -18.16 11.74
N VAL A 597 9.63 -18.25 13.06
CA VAL A 597 10.39 -19.11 13.97
C VAL A 597 9.55 -20.33 14.33
N THR A 598 10.15 -21.52 14.28
CA THR A 598 9.49 -22.80 14.50
C THR A 598 10.15 -23.58 15.63
N LYS A 599 9.48 -24.62 16.13
CA LYS A 599 10.05 -25.54 17.13
C LYS A 599 11.34 -26.22 16.66
N LYS A 600 11.52 -26.42 15.36
CA LYS A 600 12.74 -27.04 14.80
C LYS A 600 13.94 -26.09 14.82
N MET A 601 13.68 -24.79 14.87
CA MET A 601 14.72 -23.76 14.94
C MET A 601 15.18 -23.48 16.38
N LEU A 602 14.63 -24.19 17.36
CA LEU A 602 15.13 -24.14 18.73
C LEU A 602 16.59 -24.65 18.74
N ASN A 603 17.43 -24.02 19.55
CA ASN A 603 18.87 -24.25 19.67
C ASN A 603 19.75 -23.70 18.54
N TYR A 604 19.19 -23.17 17.45
CA TYR A 604 19.97 -22.36 16.53
C TYR A 604 20.37 -21.05 17.21
N LYS A 605 21.60 -20.62 16.99
CA LYS A 605 22.02 -19.31 17.48
C LYS A 605 21.25 -18.21 16.79
N VAL A 606 20.94 -17.15 17.53
CA VAL A 606 20.20 -16.01 17.00
C VAL A 606 20.97 -15.35 15.85
N GLU A 607 22.31 -15.31 15.93
CA GLU A 607 23.20 -14.76 14.91
C GLU A 607 23.20 -15.54 13.58
N GLU A 608 22.76 -16.82 13.58
CA GLU A 608 22.71 -17.64 12.37
C GLU A 608 21.53 -17.27 11.44
N PHE A 609 20.60 -16.46 11.93
CA PHE A 609 19.53 -15.91 11.10
C PHE A 609 20.05 -14.73 10.28
N ALA A 610 19.79 -14.74 8.98
CA ALA A 610 20.24 -13.63 8.14
C ALA A 610 19.51 -12.35 8.55
N LYS A 611 20.31 -11.28 8.68
CA LYS A 611 19.88 -9.97 9.19
C LYS A 611 19.39 -9.99 10.64
N ALA A 612 19.88 -10.92 11.48
CA ALA A 612 19.55 -10.95 12.90
C ALA A 612 19.89 -9.64 13.64
N GLY A 613 20.92 -8.89 13.23
CA GLY A 613 21.37 -7.71 13.98
C GLY A 613 21.85 -8.07 15.39
N HIS A 614 22.09 -7.07 16.25
CA HIS A 614 22.44 -7.28 17.67
C HIS A 614 21.23 -7.17 18.62
N ILE A 615 20.10 -6.74 18.09
CA ILE A 615 18.81 -6.62 18.78
C ILE A 615 17.77 -7.36 17.94
N GLN A 616 17.06 -8.31 18.55
CA GLN A 616 15.97 -9.04 17.88
C GLN A 616 14.63 -8.77 18.56
N LEU A 617 13.60 -8.58 17.75
CA LEU A 617 12.22 -8.47 18.22
C LEU A 617 11.54 -9.83 18.06
N LEU A 618 10.95 -10.33 19.14
CA LEU A 618 10.07 -11.50 19.11
C LEU A 618 8.64 -11.01 19.03
N ILE A 619 7.93 -11.41 17.98
CA ILE A 619 6.61 -10.89 17.63
C ILE A 619 5.59 -12.05 17.75
N ASP A 620 4.46 -11.79 18.41
CA ASP A 620 3.37 -12.75 18.53
C ASP A 620 2.84 -13.13 17.16
N LEU A 621 2.69 -14.44 16.93
CA LEU A 621 2.12 -14.98 15.70
C LEU A 621 0.72 -14.45 15.40
N LYS A 622 -0.03 -13.96 16.40
CA LYS A 622 -1.33 -13.28 16.18
C LYS A 622 -1.25 -12.11 15.20
N ALA A 623 -0.06 -11.50 15.02
CA ALA A 623 0.17 -10.45 14.03
C ALA A 623 -0.14 -10.90 12.58
N VAL A 624 -0.17 -12.21 12.29
CA VAL A 624 -0.47 -12.74 10.94
C VAL A 624 -1.95 -13.03 10.68
N ASN A 625 -2.80 -12.92 11.71
CA ASN A 625 -4.22 -13.22 11.59
C ASN A 625 -4.95 -12.30 10.58
N PRO A 626 -4.61 -10.99 10.46
CA PRO A 626 -5.19 -10.17 9.42
C PRO A 626 -4.83 -10.69 8.02
N ALA A 627 -5.81 -10.68 7.11
CA ALA A 627 -5.79 -11.16 5.73
C ALA A 627 -4.92 -10.30 4.78
N ASN A 628 -3.92 -9.64 5.32
CA ASN A 628 -2.93 -8.84 4.61
C ASN A 628 -1.51 -9.43 4.77
N SER A 629 -1.41 -10.65 5.31
CA SER A 629 -0.15 -11.35 5.56
C SER A 629 0.10 -12.43 4.50
N TYR A 630 1.35 -12.60 4.07
CA TYR A 630 1.75 -13.60 3.08
C TYR A 630 3.18 -14.08 3.29
N GLY A 631 3.57 -15.19 2.67
CA GLY A 631 4.88 -15.78 2.83
C GLY A 631 5.69 -15.91 1.54
N HIS A 632 7.00 -16.07 1.68
CA HIS A 632 7.91 -16.53 0.63
C HIS A 632 8.77 -17.69 1.14
N ARG A 633 9.01 -18.67 0.26
CA ARG A 633 9.83 -19.86 0.58
C ARG A 633 11.34 -19.57 0.65
N HIS A 634 11.76 -18.42 0.13
CA HIS A 634 13.13 -17.94 0.12
C HIS A 634 13.12 -16.45 0.42
N ASP A 635 14.28 -15.87 0.71
CA ASP A 635 14.44 -14.44 0.89
C ASP A 635 14.12 -13.69 -0.42
N ALA A 636 12.89 -13.20 -0.54
CA ALA A 636 12.37 -12.52 -1.71
C ALA A 636 12.15 -11.01 -1.47
N PHE A 637 12.42 -10.52 -0.25
CA PHE A 637 12.25 -9.12 0.16
C PHE A 637 10.87 -8.57 -0.22
N GLY A 638 9.83 -9.36 0.07
CA GLY A 638 8.43 -9.07 -0.25
C GLY A 638 8.11 -8.92 -1.74
N SER A 639 8.97 -9.41 -2.63
CA SER A 639 8.87 -9.17 -4.07
C SER A 639 7.49 -9.53 -4.64
N ARG A 640 6.86 -8.55 -5.31
CA ARG A 640 5.62 -8.69 -6.08
C ARG A 640 5.76 -9.64 -7.29
N THR A 641 6.98 -10.02 -7.68
CA THR A 641 7.25 -10.97 -8.79
C THR A 641 7.75 -12.31 -8.34
N ALA A 642 8.16 -12.47 -7.08
CA ALA A 642 8.45 -13.78 -6.53
C ALA A 642 7.14 -14.52 -6.27
N ARG A 643 7.17 -15.84 -6.40
CA ARG A 643 6.03 -16.70 -6.06
C ARG A 643 5.67 -16.48 -4.60
N ARG A 644 4.44 -16.03 -4.33
CA ARG A 644 3.90 -15.92 -2.97
C ARG A 644 3.30 -17.24 -2.59
N VAL A 645 3.47 -17.61 -1.33
CA VAL A 645 2.80 -18.77 -0.75
C VAL A 645 1.85 -18.31 0.34
N SER A 646 0.77 -19.05 0.51
CA SER A 646 -0.08 -18.84 1.68
C SER A 646 0.73 -19.11 2.94
N LEU A 647 0.35 -18.48 4.05
CA LEU A 647 1.01 -18.74 5.34
C LEU A 647 0.86 -20.19 5.77
N LYS A 648 -0.28 -20.81 5.44
CA LYS A 648 -0.52 -22.24 5.65
C LYS A 648 0.49 -23.09 4.88
N ASP A 649 0.72 -22.79 3.59
CA ASP A 649 1.68 -23.53 2.79
C ASP A 649 3.11 -23.27 3.25
N LEU A 650 3.43 -22.06 3.68
CA LEU A 650 4.73 -21.76 4.29
C LEU A 650 4.97 -22.65 5.51
N THR A 651 3.94 -22.89 6.32
CA THR A 651 4.02 -23.80 7.48
C THR A 651 3.99 -25.29 7.11
N PHE A 652 3.22 -25.71 6.11
CA PHE A 652 3.07 -27.13 5.78
C PHE A 652 4.29 -27.69 5.03
N ASN A 653 4.95 -26.86 4.22
CA ASN A 653 6.20 -27.26 3.56
C ASN A 653 7.40 -27.32 4.53
N MET A 654 7.18 -27.10 5.83
CA MET A 654 8.19 -27.29 6.89
C MET A 654 8.44 -28.77 7.23
N GLU A 655 7.55 -29.70 6.86
CA GLU A 655 7.82 -31.14 7.00
C GLU A 655 8.78 -31.67 5.92
N SER A 656 8.79 -31.04 4.74
CA SER A 656 9.68 -31.37 3.63
C SER A 656 10.95 -30.52 3.69
N SER A 657 11.97 -30.94 4.44
CA SER A 657 13.41 -30.56 4.54
C SER A 657 13.99 -29.24 3.96
N THR A 658 13.40 -28.65 2.92
CA THR A 658 13.85 -27.44 2.21
C THR A 658 13.82 -26.13 3.01
N LEU A 659 13.09 -26.06 4.13
CA LEU A 659 13.14 -24.94 5.09
C LEU A 659 14.11 -25.21 6.26
N ASP A 660 14.50 -26.48 6.46
CA ASP A 660 15.28 -26.93 7.62
C ASP A 660 16.80 -26.81 7.39
N ASP A 661 17.26 -26.69 6.13
CA ASP A 661 18.71 -26.73 5.84
C ASP A 661 19.47 -25.44 6.26
N HIS A 662 18.78 -24.32 6.54
CA HIS A 662 19.40 -23.14 7.17
C HIS A 662 18.38 -22.09 7.68
N PRO A 663 18.43 -21.63 8.94
CA PRO A 663 17.56 -20.57 9.49
C PRO A 663 17.68 -19.21 8.78
N GLY A 664 18.72 -19.02 7.96
CA GLY A 664 19.06 -17.73 7.36
C GLY A 664 18.42 -17.43 6.00
N ARG A 665 17.83 -18.39 5.28
CA ARG A 665 17.51 -18.18 3.84
C ARG A 665 16.08 -18.45 3.42
N SER A 666 15.29 -19.09 4.27
CA SER A 666 13.95 -19.55 3.95
C SER A 666 13.08 -19.44 5.20
N ASN A 667 12.04 -18.60 5.19
CA ASN A 667 10.98 -18.40 6.21
C ASN A 667 10.42 -16.95 6.22
N GLU A 668 10.42 -16.26 5.08
CA GLU A 668 9.99 -14.86 5.03
C GLU A 668 8.47 -14.77 5.19
N VAL A 669 8.03 -13.97 6.16
CA VAL A 669 6.63 -13.60 6.38
C VAL A 669 6.52 -12.08 6.25
N MET A 670 5.64 -11.66 5.36
CA MET A 670 5.35 -10.27 5.08
C MET A 670 4.00 -9.91 5.67
N ILE A 671 3.96 -8.86 6.47
CA ILE A 671 2.71 -8.28 7.00
C ILE A 671 2.56 -6.90 6.39
N ARG A 672 1.51 -6.66 5.60
CA ARG A 672 1.34 -5.35 4.95
C ARG A 672 1.14 -4.24 5.98
N ASP A 673 1.66 -3.07 5.61
CA ASP A 673 1.55 -1.79 6.31
C ASP A 673 2.30 -1.74 7.64
N TYR A 674 1.85 -2.51 8.63
CA TYR A 674 2.09 -2.21 10.03
C TYR A 674 1.97 -3.43 10.95
N ILE A 675 2.84 -3.50 11.97
CA ILE A 675 2.66 -4.37 13.14
C ILE A 675 2.63 -3.50 14.40
N ALA A 676 1.55 -3.63 15.17
CA ALA A 676 1.35 -2.86 16.38
C ALA A 676 2.37 -3.19 17.48
N PRO A 677 2.78 -2.20 18.31
CA PRO A 677 3.73 -2.43 19.40
C PRO A 677 3.33 -3.58 20.33
N HIS A 678 2.02 -3.74 20.62
CA HIS A 678 1.52 -4.77 21.54
C HIS A 678 1.80 -6.21 21.07
N PHE A 679 2.04 -6.44 19.77
CA PHE A 679 2.46 -7.75 19.28
C PHE A 679 3.93 -8.07 19.60
N ILE A 680 4.74 -7.11 20.04
CA ILE A 680 6.12 -7.35 20.47
C ILE A 680 6.07 -8.04 21.84
N LYS A 681 6.55 -9.28 21.90
CA LYS A 681 6.58 -10.09 23.11
C LYS A 681 7.81 -9.83 23.96
N LYS A 682 9.00 -9.94 23.35
CA LYS A 682 10.29 -9.73 23.99
C LYS A 682 11.28 -9.11 23.01
N ILE A 683 12.31 -8.51 23.57
CA ILE A 683 13.48 -8.01 22.86
C ILE A 683 14.67 -8.85 23.32
N VAL A 684 15.42 -9.38 22.37
CA VAL A 684 16.64 -10.16 22.64
C VAL A 684 17.83 -9.25 22.36
N ALA A 685 18.65 -9.04 23.38
CA ALA A 685 19.96 -8.42 23.25
C ALA A 685 21.03 -9.52 23.22
N GLN A 686 22.01 -9.38 22.33
CA GLN A 686 23.09 -10.38 22.25
C GLN A 686 24.09 -10.28 23.41
N THR A 687 24.23 -9.10 24.01
CA THR A 687 25.17 -8.85 25.12
C THR A 687 24.53 -7.94 26.17
N GLU A 688 25.09 -7.94 27.38
CA GLU A 688 24.70 -7.01 28.44
C GLU A 688 24.89 -5.55 28.03
N GLU A 689 26.00 -5.23 27.35
CA GLU A 689 26.25 -3.88 26.82
C GLU A 689 25.14 -3.43 25.86
N VAL A 690 24.68 -4.32 24.97
CA VAL A 690 23.55 -4.01 24.08
C VAL A 690 22.27 -3.78 24.88
N LYS A 691 22.00 -4.60 25.90
CA LYS A 691 20.84 -4.42 26.79
C LYS A 691 20.89 -3.07 27.51
N GLU A 692 22.02 -2.70 28.11
CA GLU A 692 22.22 -1.40 28.77
C GLU A 692 22.00 -0.23 27.80
N ASN A 693 22.53 -0.32 26.58
CA ASN A 693 22.34 0.69 25.54
C ASN A 693 20.87 0.87 25.16
N ILE A 694 20.11 -0.25 25.06
CA ILE A 694 18.67 -0.19 24.85
C ILE A 694 17.99 0.54 26.02
N ILE A 695 18.25 0.10 27.25
CA ILE A 695 17.60 0.66 28.46
C ILE A 695 17.86 2.16 28.55
N ASN A 696 19.13 2.58 28.42
CA ASN A 696 19.53 3.99 28.43
C ASN A 696 18.79 4.80 27.36
N ARG A 697 18.64 4.23 26.15
CA ARG A 697 17.89 4.89 25.08
C ARG A 697 16.40 5.02 25.39
N LEU A 698 15.77 3.97 25.93
CA LEU A 698 14.35 4.00 26.30
C LEU A 698 14.08 4.99 27.43
N ILE A 699 15.00 5.14 28.38
CA ILE A 699 14.94 6.17 29.43
C ILE A 699 15.04 7.57 28.81
N HIS A 700 16.06 7.80 27.98
CA HIS A 700 16.26 9.08 27.29
C HIS A 700 15.03 9.51 26.48
N ASP A 701 14.43 8.56 25.75
CA ASP A 701 13.28 8.81 24.89
C ASP A 701 11.94 8.78 25.64
N ASN A 702 11.97 8.68 26.98
CA ASN A 702 10.83 8.70 27.88
C ASN A 702 9.80 7.60 27.61
N ILE A 703 10.26 6.41 27.18
CA ILE A 703 9.42 5.22 26.92
C ILE A 703 9.24 4.37 28.19
N VAL A 704 10.12 4.53 29.17
CA VAL A 704 10.05 3.79 30.44
C VAL A 704 9.80 4.72 31.63
N GLU A 705 9.23 4.17 32.69
CA GLU A 705 9.07 4.80 33.99
C GLU A 705 9.62 3.93 35.10
N LYS A 706 10.11 4.56 36.16
CA LYS A 706 10.56 3.87 37.35
C LYS A 706 9.38 3.67 38.31
N LYS A 707 9.07 2.43 38.67
CA LYS A 707 8.06 2.02 39.65
C LYS A 707 8.71 1.08 40.65
N GLU A 708 8.58 1.35 41.95
CA GLU A 708 9.09 0.46 43.01
C GLU A 708 10.58 0.06 42.85
N ASN A 709 11.39 0.96 42.30
CA ASN A 709 12.80 0.77 41.92
C ASN A 709 13.10 -0.03 40.64
N GLU A 710 12.07 -0.54 39.96
CA GLU A 710 12.18 -1.23 38.68
C GLU A 710 11.77 -0.32 37.52
N TRP A 711 12.31 -0.56 36.33
CA TRP A 711 11.91 0.15 35.12
C TRP A 711 10.81 -0.62 34.40
N HIS A 712 9.74 0.07 34.00
CA HIS A 712 8.62 -0.49 33.26
C HIS A 712 8.35 0.30 31.98
N ILE A 713 7.84 -0.39 30.96
CA ILE A 713 7.40 0.25 29.71
C ILE A 713 6.13 1.08 29.97
N LYS A 714 6.12 2.34 29.50
CA LYS A 714 4.99 3.27 29.59
C LYS A 714 3.92 2.96 28.54
N GLY A 715 2.64 3.17 28.93
CA GLY A 715 1.62 3.74 28.05
C GLY A 715 1.11 2.97 26.83
N LEU A 716 1.51 1.71 26.59
CA LEU A 716 0.87 0.87 25.56
C LEU A 716 -0.10 -0.08 26.25
N ILE A 717 -1.39 0.04 25.94
CA ILE A 717 -2.56 -0.44 26.72
C ILE A 717 -2.52 -1.96 27.09
N GLU A 718 -1.71 -2.78 26.42
CA GLU A 718 -1.51 -4.21 26.75
C GLU A 718 -0.07 -4.57 27.19
N GLN A 719 0.85 -3.61 27.18
CA GLN A 719 2.25 -3.76 27.63
C GLN A 719 2.59 -2.90 28.85
N SER A 720 1.70 -1.99 29.25
CA SER A 720 1.88 -1.13 30.41
C SER A 720 2.07 -1.99 31.66
N ASN A 721 3.18 -1.76 32.37
CA ASN A 721 3.68 -2.52 33.52
C ASN A 721 4.58 -3.72 33.24
N ARG A 722 4.97 -4.02 32.00
CA ARG A 722 6.06 -5.01 31.80
C ARG A 722 7.35 -4.49 32.41
N ASN A 723 7.91 -5.25 33.34
CA ASN A 723 9.25 -5.04 33.86
C ASN A 723 10.25 -5.13 32.69
N ILE A 724 11.23 -4.22 32.65
CA ILE A 724 12.18 -4.10 31.55
C ILE A 724 13.10 -5.31 31.42
N ASP A 725 13.44 -5.97 32.53
CA ASP A 725 14.33 -7.13 32.56
C ASP A 725 13.65 -8.39 32.05
N ASP A 726 12.33 -8.51 32.24
CA ASP A 726 11.52 -9.57 31.65
C ASP A 726 11.27 -9.34 30.15
N PHE A 727 11.18 -8.07 29.75
CA PHE A 727 10.90 -7.68 28.38
C PHE A 727 12.15 -7.69 27.50
N ILE A 728 13.31 -7.31 28.06
CA ILE A 728 14.61 -7.26 27.39
C ILE A 728 15.53 -8.30 27.99
N ILE A 729 15.63 -9.44 27.30
CA ILE A 729 16.41 -10.59 27.74
C ILE A 729 17.73 -10.66 26.99
N ILE A 730 18.73 -11.30 27.62
CA ILE A 730 19.99 -11.64 26.97
C ILE A 730 19.93 -13.10 26.56
N ASN A 731 20.19 -13.36 25.28
CA ASN A 731 20.28 -14.72 24.79
C ASN A 731 21.10 -14.79 23.50
N ASP A 732 21.83 -15.89 23.34
CA ASP A 732 22.59 -16.20 22.13
C ASP A 732 21.87 -17.20 21.22
N SER A 733 20.84 -17.89 21.71
CA SER A 733 20.16 -18.98 21.02
C SER A 733 18.65 -18.97 21.27
N PHE A 734 17.88 -19.46 20.29
CA PHE A 734 16.43 -19.57 20.45
C PHE A 734 16.06 -20.72 21.38
N ASN A 735 15.33 -20.40 22.44
CA ASN A 735 14.75 -21.38 23.34
C ASN A 735 13.25 -21.13 23.56
N MET A 736 12.58 -22.11 24.16
CA MET A 736 11.13 -22.10 24.33
C MET A 736 10.66 -21.05 25.35
N GLU A 737 11.46 -20.73 26.38
CA GLU A 737 11.10 -19.74 27.41
C GLU A 737 11.01 -18.32 26.85
N MET A 738 11.68 -18.03 25.73
CA MET A 738 11.59 -16.73 25.06
C MET A 738 10.18 -16.43 24.50
N TRP A 739 9.38 -17.46 24.25
CA TRP A 739 8.06 -17.34 23.60
C TRP A 739 6.88 -17.53 24.56
N LYS A 740 7.16 -18.00 25.78
CA LYS A 740 6.24 -17.97 26.92
C LYS A 740 6.19 -16.54 27.46
#